data_AF-A0A8X7RQM1-F1
#
_entry.id   AF-A0A8X7RQM1-F1
#
_cell.length_a   1.000
_cell.length_b   1.000
_cell.length_c   1.000
_cell.angle_alpha   90.00
_cell.angle_beta   90.00
_cell.angle_gamma   90.00
#
_symmetry.space_group_name_H-M   'P 1'
#
loop_
_entity.id
_entity.type
_entity.pdbx_description
1 polymer ?
#
loop_
_entity_poly.entity_id
_entity_poly.type
_entity_poly.pdbx_seq_one_letter_code
_entity_poly.pdbx_strand_id
1 'polypeptide(L)'
;MESQDSDEPMQKKPHLLDSVSPTATAPNSSPSHPVAKSVDATVLQLQNQKLVQQLDLQKKRMYDVETKIHELHLNQSSYDDQLISVNRLWNQLVDDLVLLGVRAGANQEALKYLDIADKKRGSVPPCAADEMFLCRLLEVDSIGASNSDEVVRKVEEALSLRHSSTVELMGVFENTIATQRTKAESISQNLQAVKSAEDATVQLSNINDLMKEEARNLREMIDALNARHKEHTEHIQGYVSSHSTDQSELKHLKGELEEIKAELEENRRKLINLKMQKDAACEGHVTSSPAVANGSVSPEKPVDKTKLRELKDAIDEIKIVAEGRLSELQAAQEYNLSLSRQCEDIENELKDDQYIYSSRLYNLIKEQLHHWNDDVDRYKLLSEAAQAERSFVMRREKDLNQREESLEAAKQKITTVGSRIEVLEQKLQSCIVEKNGLELETEEAIQDSERQDIKREFITMASTLSKEMEMMEAQLKRWKNTAHDALDLRQQAQSLRVSLSNKADEQKGLEDKCAEQMAEIKSLKALIEKLLKEKLELQNLASIYTRECNDESFRGLAEIKESQRKAQAQAEELKNALDEHFLELRVKAANETETACQERLATEKAEIAELRTQLDISEREVLELKEGIKVKEQEAEALIAEMETVGQAYEDLQTQNQHLLQQVAERDDYNIKLKLLFETESLFTLGCYEVESNRKCRKRIL
;
A
#
# COMPACT_ATOMS: atom_id res chain seq x y z
N MET A 1 -2.88 -68.87 -28.85
CA MET A 1 -2.00 -68.39 -29.92
C MET A 1 -0.80 -67.78 -29.21
N GLU A 2 0.15 -68.61 -28.80
CA GLU A 2 1.18 -69.27 -29.62
C GLU A 2 2.46 -68.42 -29.67
N SER A 3 3.32 -68.73 -28.70
CA SER A 3 4.73 -69.07 -28.87
C SER A 3 5.56 -68.34 -29.93
N GLN A 4 6.69 -67.76 -29.50
CA GLN A 4 7.98 -68.32 -29.90
C GLN A 4 9.10 -68.01 -28.88
N ASP A 5 9.77 -69.05 -28.40
CA ASP A 5 10.95 -68.98 -27.52
C ASP A 5 12.25 -68.65 -28.28
N SER A 6 13.29 -68.26 -27.54
CA SER A 6 14.66 -68.71 -27.79
C SER A 6 15.49 -68.69 -26.49
N ASP A 7 16.19 -69.81 -26.24
CA ASP A 7 16.99 -70.11 -25.04
C ASP A 7 18.21 -69.18 -24.82
N GLU A 8 18.63 -69.00 -23.55
CA GLU A 8 19.90 -69.55 -23.02
C GLU A 8 20.03 -69.40 -21.48
N PRO A 9 20.97 -70.08 -20.78
CA PRO A 9 20.58 -70.87 -19.60
C PRO A 9 21.10 -70.42 -18.21
N MET A 10 20.59 -71.11 -17.19
CA MET A 10 20.92 -70.98 -15.77
C MET A 10 22.42 -71.01 -15.43
N GLN A 11 22.88 -70.13 -14.52
CA GLN A 11 23.87 -70.49 -13.51
C GLN A 11 23.52 -70.02 -12.09
N LYS A 12 23.84 -70.91 -11.15
CA LYS A 12 23.37 -71.01 -9.76
C LYS A 12 23.87 -69.88 -8.85
N LYS A 13 23.03 -69.49 -7.87
CA LYS A 13 23.47 -68.83 -6.63
C LYS A 13 24.52 -69.66 -5.88
N PRO A 14 25.48 -69.02 -5.21
CA PRO A 14 26.01 -69.48 -3.93
C PRO A 14 25.43 -68.65 -2.77
N HIS A 15 25.28 -69.30 -1.61
CA HIS A 15 24.83 -68.67 -0.37
C HIS A 15 25.99 -68.01 0.40
N LEU A 16 25.61 -67.11 1.32
CA LEU A 16 26.30 -66.72 2.55
C LEU A 16 27.43 -67.64 3.01
N LEU A 17 28.54 -67.04 3.45
CA LEU A 17 29.51 -67.69 4.33
C LEU A 17 29.99 -66.70 5.39
N ASP A 18 29.90 -67.14 6.64
CA ASP A 18 30.17 -66.35 7.84
C ASP A 18 31.65 -65.98 8.00
N SER A 19 31.85 -64.83 8.64
CA SER A 19 33.14 -64.42 9.21
C SER A 19 33.51 -65.31 10.40
N VAL A 20 34.56 -66.13 10.26
CA VAL A 20 35.19 -66.87 11.38
C VAL A 20 36.68 -66.57 11.43
N SER A 21 37.11 -65.97 12.54
CA SER A 21 38.52 -65.68 12.84
C SER A 21 39.33 -66.97 13.07
N PRO A 22 40.55 -67.12 12.52
CA PRO A 22 41.41 -68.25 12.83
C PRO A 22 42.21 -68.02 14.11
N THR A 23 41.65 -68.40 15.25
CA THR A 23 42.45 -68.72 16.45
C THR A 23 43.00 -70.13 16.28
N ALA A 24 44.29 -70.29 16.02
CA ALA A 24 44.94 -71.60 15.89
C ALA A 24 46.20 -71.67 16.76
N THR A 25 46.16 -72.58 17.73
CA THR A 25 47.26 -72.94 18.65
C THR A 25 48.42 -73.62 17.92
N ALA A 26 49.64 -73.35 18.38
CA ALA A 26 50.83 -74.10 17.95
C ALA A 26 50.84 -75.51 18.55
N PRO A 27 51.28 -76.53 17.78
CA PRO A 27 51.87 -77.75 18.33
C PRO A 27 53.36 -77.85 17.96
N ASN A 28 54.21 -77.95 18.97
CA ASN A 28 55.62 -78.31 18.77
C ASN A 28 55.74 -79.72 18.18
N SER A 29 56.31 -79.84 16.99
CA SER A 29 57.03 -81.05 16.58
C SER A 29 58.02 -80.74 15.46
N SER A 30 59.30 -80.99 15.72
CA SER A 30 60.36 -80.89 14.72
C SER A 30 60.47 -82.22 13.97
N PRO A 31 60.49 -82.20 12.62
CA PRO A 31 61.23 -83.17 11.85
C PRO A 31 62.47 -82.49 11.24
N SER A 32 63.61 -83.15 11.44
CA SER A 32 64.87 -83.00 10.72
C SER A 32 64.76 -82.50 9.27
N HIS A 33 65.64 -81.57 8.88
CA HIS A 33 65.89 -81.20 7.48
C HIS A 33 66.02 -82.43 6.56
N PRO A 34 65.38 -82.37 5.38
CA PRO A 34 65.95 -82.90 4.17
C PRO A 34 66.17 -81.77 3.16
N VAL A 35 67.44 -81.57 2.80
CA VAL A 35 67.96 -81.06 1.52
C VAL A 35 67.11 -80.01 0.80
N ALA A 36 67.64 -78.79 0.72
CA ALA A 36 67.12 -77.73 -0.15
C ALA A 36 67.03 -78.20 -1.62
N LYS A 37 65.84 -78.61 -2.05
CA LYS A 37 65.45 -78.47 -3.45
C LYS A 37 65.35 -76.98 -3.70
N SER A 38 66.18 -76.47 -4.61
CA SER A 38 66.08 -75.09 -5.09
C SER A 38 64.64 -74.85 -5.54
N VAL A 39 63.90 -74.01 -4.79
CA VAL A 39 62.64 -73.49 -5.30
C VAL A 39 63.00 -72.71 -6.54
N ASP A 40 62.53 -73.18 -7.70
CA ASP A 40 62.94 -72.64 -8.98
C ASP A 40 62.56 -71.16 -9.03
N ALA A 41 63.59 -70.30 -9.00
CA ALA A 41 63.40 -68.86 -8.92
C ALA A 41 62.59 -68.34 -10.13
N THR A 42 62.66 -69.03 -11.27
CA THR A 42 61.88 -68.72 -12.47
C THR A 42 60.38 -69.00 -12.27
N VAL A 43 60.03 -70.06 -11.52
CA VAL A 43 58.63 -70.41 -11.20
C VAL A 43 58.03 -69.42 -10.18
N LEU A 44 58.80 -69.02 -9.17
CA LEU A 44 58.38 -67.96 -8.25
C LEU A 44 58.25 -66.60 -8.95
N GLN A 45 59.18 -66.28 -9.86
CA GLN A 45 59.12 -65.04 -10.65
C GLN A 45 57.89 -65.04 -11.57
N LEU A 46 57.56 -66.17 -12.21
CA LEU A 46 56.35 -66.33 -13.02
C LEU A 46 55.06 -66.25 -12.17
N GLN A 47 55.03 -66.84 -10.98
CA GLN A 47 53.91 -66.70 -10.04
C GLN A 47 53.73 -65.26 -9.57
N ASN A 48 54.80 -64.57 -9.18
CA ASN A 48 54.77 -63.16 -8.80
C ASN A 48 54.32 -62.28 -9.98
N GLN A 49 54.79 -62.53 -11.20
CA GLN A 49 54.35 -61.79 -12.39
C GLN A 49 52.85 -62.00 -12.65
N LYS A 50 52.33 -63.23 -12.47
CA LYS A 50 50.89 -63.53 -12.56
C LYS A 50 50.07 -62.85 -11.46
N LEU A 51 50.58 -62.79 -10.23
CA LEU A 51 49.94 -62.08 -9.12
C LEU A 51 49.92 -60.56 -9.35
N VAL A 52 51.00 -59.97 -9.88
CA VAL A 52 51.05 -58.56 -10.27
C VAL A 52 50.01 -58.27 -11.38
N GLN A 53 49.93 -59.11 -12.42
CA GLN A 53 48.90 -58.98 -13.46
C GLN A 53 47.47 -59.08 -12.90
N GLN A 54 47.24 -59.94 -11.91
CA GLN A 54 45.94 -60.04 -11.23
C GLN A 54 45.64 -58.80 -10.37
N LEU A 55 46.64 -58.27 -9.64
CA LEU A 55 46.54 -57.04 -8.87
C LEU A 55 46.25 -55.84 -9.76
N ASP A 56 46.94 -55.70 -10.89
CA ASP A 56 46.75 -54.57 -11.81
C ASP A 56 45.39 -54.66 -12.54
N LEU A 57 44.90 -55.88 -12.82
CA LEU A 57 43.53 -56.09 -13.30
C LEU A 57 42.48 -55.74 -12.23
N GLN A 58 42.73 -56.05 -10.95
CA GLN A 58 41.85 -55.66 -9.84
C GLN A 58 41.86 -54.15 -9.61
N LYS A 59 43.04 -53.49 -9.61
CA LYS A 59 43.16 -52.03 -9.52
C LYS A 59 42.41 -51.34 -10.66
N LYS A 60 42.54 -51.85 -11.90
CA LYS A 60 41.78 -51.31 -13.03
C LYS A 60 40.27 -51.43 -12.81
N ARG A 61 39.78 -52.59 -12.36
CA ARG A 61 38.35 -52.77 -12.02
C ARG A 61 37.89 -51.86 -10.89
N MET A 62 38.72 -51.61 -9.88
CA MET A 62 38.40 -50.65 -8.82
C MET A 62 38.29 -49.23 -9.40
N TYR A 63 39.27 -48.79 -10.19
CA TYR A 63 39.25 -47.48 -10.84
C TYR A 63 38.04 -47.30 -11.78
N ASP A 64 37.70 -48.33 -12.56
CA ASP A 64 36.52 -48.32 -13.44
C ASP A 64 35.21 -48.17 -12.61
N VAL A 65 35.13 -48.81 -11.44
CA VAL A 65 33.99 -48.70 -10.50
C VAL A 65 33.96 -47.36 -9.76
N GLU A 66 35.09 -46.87 -9.26
CA GLU A 66 35.24 -45.55 -8.63
C GLU A 66 34.83 -44.44 -9.61
N THR A 67 35.27 -44.53 -10.87
CA THR A 67 34.86 -43.62 -11.95
C THR A 67 33.35 -43.67 -12.17
N LYS A 68 32.74 -44.87 -12.19
CA LYS A 68 31.28 -45.02 -12.36
C LYS A 68 30.49 -44.49 -11.17
N ILE A 69 30.99 -44.66 -9.94
CA ILE A 69 30.39 -44.08 -8.73
C ILE A 69 30.43 -42.56 -8.80
N HIS A 70 31.56 -41.98 -9.21
CA HIS A 70 31.68 -40.53 -9.35
C HIS A 70 30.75 -39.96 -10.44
N GLU A 71 30.62 -40.65 -11.58
CA GLU A 71 29.66 -40.29 -12.64
C GLU A 71 28.20 -40.37 -12.14
N LEU A 72 27.85 -41.42 -11.39
CA LEU A 72 26.52 -41.56 -10.79
C LEU A 72 26.24 -40.46 -9.76
N HIS A 73 27.21 -40.10 -8.92
CA HIS A 73 27.07 -39.01 -7.96
C HIS A 73 26.90 -37.66 -8.66
N LEU A 74 27.64 -37.37 -9.73
CA LEU A 74 27.49 -36.14 -10.51
C LEU A 74 26.10 -36.05 -11.15
N ASN A 75 25.63 -37.15 -11.73
CA ASN A 75 24.27 -37.24 -12.28
C ASN A 75 23.21 -37.05 -11.19
N GLN A 76 23.37 -37.69 -10.02
CA GLN A 76 22.46 -37.55 -8.89
C GLN A 76 22.39 -36.10 -8.41
N SER A 77 23.52 -35.43 -8.19
CA SER A 77 23.54 -34.01 -7.82
C SER A 77 22.84 -33.13 -8.86
N SER A 78 23.02 -33.42 -10.16
CA SER A 78 22.28 -32.71 -11.21
C SER A 78 20.77 -32.98 -11.21
N TYR A 79 20.31 -34.16 -10.77
CA TYR A 79 18.88 -34.44 -10.60
C TYR A 79 18.32 -33.77 -9.34
N ASP A 80 19.07 -33.76 -8.24
CA ASP A 80 18.70 -33.09 -6.99
C ASP A 80 18.57 -31.57 -7.22
N ASP A 81 19.49 -30.93 -7.94
CA ASP A 81 19.42 -29.52 -8.33
C ASP A 81 18.17 -29.19 -9.16
N GLN A 82 17.79 -30.07 -10.09
CA GLN A 82 16.55 -29.94 -10.86
C GLN A 82 15.32 -30.10 -9.95
N LEU A 83 15.32 -31.06 -9.03
CA LEU A 83 14.21 -31.33 -8.12
C LEU A 83 14.01 -30.20 -7.09
N ILE A 84 15.11 -29.62 -6.58
CA ILE A 84 15.12 -28.39 -5.78
C ILE A 84 14.49 -27.24 -6.58
N SER A 85 14.89 -27.09 -7.85
CA SER A 85 14.39 -26.01 -8.73
C SER A 85 12.89 -26.15 -9.02
N VAL A 86 12.40 -27.37 -9.30
CA VAL A 86 10.98 -27.66 -9.50
C VAL A 86 10.18 -27.39 -8.23
N ASN A 87 10.66 -27.83 -7.06
CA ASN A 87 10.01 -27.54 -5.78
C ASN A 87 9.91 -26.03 -5.51
N ARG A 88 10.99 -25.28 -5.78
CA ARG A 88 11.00 -23.82 -5.62
C ARG A 88 9.96 -23.15 -6.51
N LEU A 89 9.89 -23.53 -7.79
CA LEU A 89 8.92 -23.00 -8.75
C LEU A 89 7.47 -23.35 -8.38
N TRP A 90 7.23 -24.56 -7.86
CA TRP A 90 5.90 -24.96 -7.42
C TRP A 90 5.47 -24.23 -6.13
N ASN A 91 6.38 -24.05 -5.17
CA ASN A 91 6.10 -23.23 -3.99
C ASN A 91 5.74 -21.79 -4.41
N GLN A 92 6.54 -21.20 -5.31
CA GLN A 92 6.25 -19.88 -5.87
C GLN A 92 4.89 -19.82 -6.59
N LEU A 93 4.52 -20.84 -7.36
CA LEU A 93 3.19 -20.93 -8.00
C LEU A 93 2.06 -20.91 -6.96
N VAL A 94 2.21 -21.62 -5.83
CA VAL A 94 1.21 -21.61 -4.75
C VAL A 94 1.15 -20.23 -4.08
N ASP A 95 2.30 -19.62 -3.78
CA ASP A 95 2.37 -18.27 -3.21
C ASP A 95 1.73 -17.22 -4.13
N ASP A 96 2.03 -17.28 -5.43
CA ASP A 96 1.47 -16.40 -6.46
C ASP A 96 -0.03 -16.62 -6.62
N LEU A 97 -0.52 -17.87 -6.61
CA LEU A 97 -1.96 -18.18 -6.64
C LEU A 97 -2.70 -17.66 -5.40
N VAL A 98 -2.12 -17.76 -4.20
CA VAL A 98 -2.73 -17.17 -2.99
C VAL A 98 -2.73 -15.64 -3.08
N LEU A 99 -1.62 -15.02 -3.50
CA LEU A 99 -1.54 -13.57 -3.66
C LEU A 99 -2.57 -13.04 -4.68
N LEU A 100 -2.73 -13.73 -5.80
CA LEU A 100 -3.74 -13.42 -6.81
C LEU A 100 -5.17 -13.65 -6.29
N GLY A 101 -5.39 -14.74 -5.53
CA GLY A 101 -6.64 -15.01 -4.82
C GLY A 101 -7.04 -13.86 -3.88
N VAL A 102 -6.14 -13.42 -3.01
CA VAL A 102 -6.37 -12.28 -2.10
C VAL A 102 -6.61 -10.99 -2.88
N ARG A 103 -5.86 -10.73 -3.96
CA ARG A 103 -6.09 -9.55 -4.83
C ARG A 103 -7.43 -9.56 -5.56
N ALA A 104 -7.98 -10.73 -5.86
CA ALA A 104 -9.31 -10.89 -6.42
C ALA A 104 -10.43 -10.78 -5.36
N GLY A 105 -10.11 -10.81 -4.07
CA GLY A 105 -11.07 -10.73 -2.97
C GLY A 105 -11.42 -12.09 -2.33
N ALA A 106 -10.67 -13.16 -2.61
CA ALA A 106 -10.86 -14.50 -2.03
C ALA A 106 -10.40 -14.60 -0.55
N ASN A 107 -10.54 -13.51 0.20
CA ASN A 107 -9.70 -13.18 1.35
C ASN A 107 -9.58 -14.33 2.36
N GLN A 108 -10.71 -14.85 2.84
CA GLN A 108 -10.72 -15.84 3.92
C GLN A 108 -10.52 -17.29 3.44
N GLU A 109 -10.51 -17.54 2.13
CA GLU A 109 -10.37 -18.87 1.54
C GLU A 109 -8.97 -19.08 0.98
N ALA A 110 -8.43 -18.10 0.23
CA ALA A 110 -7.04 -18.12 -0.22
C ALA A 110 -6.05 -18.09 0.95
N LEU A 111 -6.32 -17.33 2.02
CA LEU A 111 -5.43 -17.28 3.20
C LEU A 111 -5.32 -18.62 3.95
N LYS A 112 -6.33 -19.51 3.87
CA LYS A 112 -6.27 -20.85 4.49
C LYS A 112 -5.19 -21.74 3.85
N TYR A 113 -4.88 -21.55 2.56
CA TYR A 113 -3.86 -22.34 1.87
C TYR A 113 -2.43 -22.00 2.32
N LEU A 114 -2.15 -20.75 2.69
CA LEU A 114 -0.88 -20.38 3.36
C LEU A 114 -0.76 -21.04 4.74
N ASP A 115 -1.84 -21.00 5.52
CA ASP A 115 -1.91 -21.60 6.86
C ASP A 115 -1.62 -23.11 6.86
N ILE A 116 -2.06 -23.82 5.82
CA ILE A 116 -1.80 -25.27 5.63
C ILE A 116 -0.33 -25.53 5.30
N ALA A 117 0.30 -24.67 4.48
CA ALA A 117 1.71 -24.80 4.12
C ALA A 117 2.66 -24.54 5.30
N ASP A 118 2.42 -23.46 6.06
CA ASP A 118 3.26 -23.11 7.22
C ASP A 118 3.15 -24.14 8.35
N LYS A 119 1.94 -24.63 8.66
CA LYS A 119 1.71 -25.61 9.74
C LYS A 119 2.38 -26.97 9.49
N LYS A 120 2.63 -27.34 8.24
CA LYS A 120 3.34 -28.59 7.90
C LYS A 120 4.87 -28.44 7.83
N ARG A 121 5.37 -27.22 7.64
CA ARG A 121 6.81 -26.95 7.47
C ARG A 121 7.62 -27.03 8.78
N GLY A 122 6.95 -27.04 9.94
CA GLY A 122 7.58 -26.92 11.27
C GLY A 122 8.25 -28.18 11.86
N SER A 123 8.11 -29.35 11.24
CA SER A 123 8.71 -30.62 11.69
C SER A 123 10.07 -30.88 11.00
N VAL A 124 11.09 -31.28 11.76
CA VAL A 124 12.27 -31.95 11.18
C VAL A 124 11.96 -33.45 11.14
N PRO A 125 11.82 -34.06 9.94
CA PRO A 125 11.48 -35.48 9.85
C PRO A 125 12.56 -36.36 10.50
N PRO A 126 12.21 -37.31 11.40
CA PRO A 126 13.16 -38.18 12.07
C PRO A 126 13.66 -39.32 11.15
N CYS A 127 14.28 -38.95 10.04
CA CYS A 127 14.79 -39.85 9.00
C CYS A 127 16.31 -39.64 8.78
N ALA A 128 16.93 -40.49 7.96
CA ALA A 128 18.34 -40.34 7.62
C ALA A 128 18.59 -39.05 6.82
N ALA A 129 19.82 -38.50 6.89
CA ALA A 129 20.18 -37.27 6.17
C ALA A 129 19.87 -37.34 4.67
N ASP A 130 20.04 -38.54 4.09
CA ASP A 130 19.83 -38.86 2.68
C ASP A 130 18.33 -38.86 2.29
N GLU A 131 17.44 -39.16 3.24
CA GLU A 131 15.98 -39.16 3.05
C GLU A 131 15.35 -37.80 3.41
N MET A 132 16.05 -36.98 4.21
CA MET A 132 15.55 -35.73 4.78
C MET A 132 15.12 -34.70 3.74
N PHE A 133 15.76 -34.68 2.56
CA PHE A 133 15.33 -33.84 1.44
C PHE A 133 13.99 -34.33 0.87
N LEU A 134 13.85 -35.64 0.63
CA LEU A 134 12.66 -36.23 0.02
C LEU A 134 11.45 -36.18 0.98
N CYS A 135 11.66 -36.44 2.28
CA CYS A 135 10.66 -36.25 3.33
C CYS A 135 10.11 -34.80 3.37
N ARG A 136 11.01 -33.80 3.28
CA ARG A 136 10.62 -32.38 3.22
C ARG A 136 9.94 -31.99 1.91
N LEU A 137 10.29 -32.62 0.79
CA LEU A 137 9.69 -32.37 -0.52
C LEU A 137 8.25 -32.88 -0.61
N LEU A 138 7.96 -34.01 0.05
CA LEU A 138 6.67 -34.70 0.01
C LEU A 138 5.74 -34.35 1.19
N GLU A 139 6.22 -33.57 2.17
CA GLU A 139 5.52 -33.28 3.44
C GLU A 139 5.22 -34.55 4.27
N VAL A 140 6.18 -35.49 4.34
CA VAL A 140 6.03 -36.79 5.04
C VAL A 140 7.11 -36.96 6.11
N ASP A 141 6.75 -37.37 7.32
CA ASP A 141 7.69 -37.52 8.45
C ASP A 141 8.66 -38.72 8.30
N SER A 142 8.30 -39.75 7.52
CA SER A 142 9.19 -40.89 7.22
C SER A 142 8.75 -41.66 5.98
N ILE A 143 9.69 -41.94 5.07
CA ILE A 143 9.49 -42.84 3.93
C ILE A 143 9.82 -44.28 4.36
N GLY A 144 9.08 -44.79 5.35
CA GLY A 144 9.25 -46.16 5.82
C GLY A 144 8.90 -47.19 4.74
N ALA A 145 9.91 -47.69 4.02
CA ALA A 145 9.77 -48.69 2.97
C ALA A 145 11.12 -49.37 2.67
N SER A 146 11.17 -50.72 2.69
CA SER A 146 12.38 -51.47 2.28
C SER A 146 12.46 -51.75 0.77
N ASN A 147 11.43 -51.37 0.00
CA ASN A 147 11.24 -51.74 -1.40
C ASN A 147 11.03 -50.48 -2.25
N SER A 148 11.70 -50.40 -3.42
CA SER A 148 11.62 -49.26 -4.35
C SER A 148 10.19 -48.87 -4.73
N ASP A 149 9.35 -49.85 -5.03
CA ASP A 149 8.02 -49.62 -5.59
C ASP A 149 7.05 -49.03 -4.55
N GLU A 150 7.32 -49.23 -3.27
CA GLU A 150 6.59 -48.62 -2.16
C GLU A 150 6.98 -47.14 -1.97
N VAL A 151 8.26 -46.82 -2.19
CA VAL A 151 8.76 -45.43 -2.20
C VAL A 151 8.16 -44.66 -3.37
N VAL A 152 8.20 -45.23 -4.58
CA VAL A 152 7.63 -44.62 -5.80
C VAL A 152 6.14 -44.32 -5.61
N ARG A 153 5.35 -45.26 -5.08
CA ARG A 153 3.91 -45.04 -4.85
C ARG A 153 3.65 -43.90 -3.86
N LYS A 154 4.41 -43.82 -2.76
CA LYS A 154 4.30 -42.72 -1.78
C LYS A 154 4.66 -41.36 -2.39
N VAL A 155 5.67 -41.30 -3.26
CA VAL A 155 6.02 -40.11 -4.04
C VAL A 155 4.86 -39.71 -4.97
N GLU A 156 4.29 -40.65 -5.71
CA GLU A 156 3.16 -40.42 -6.62
C GLU A 156 1.90 -39.95 -5.89
N GLU A 157 1.57 -40.55 -4.74
CA GLU A 157 0.43 -40.16 -3.90
C GLU A 157 0.59 -38.72 -3.34
N ALA A 158 1.77 -38.38 -2.81
CA ALA A 158 2.06 -37.05 -2.29
C ALA A 158 2.08 -35.97 -3.39
N LEU A 159 2.66 -36.26 -4.56
CA LEU A 159 2.60 -35.37 -5.72
C LEU A 159 1.16 -35.19 -6.22
N SER A 160 0.35 -36.25 -6.24
CA SER A 160 -1.06 -36.19 -6.63
C SER A 160 -1.89 -35.34 -5.65
N LEU A 161 -1.64 -35.47 -4.35
CA LEU A 161 -2.28 -34.65 -3.32
C LEU A 161 -1.90 -33.17 -3.46
N ARG A 162 -0.61 -32.86 -3.64
CA ARG A 162 -0.11 -31.51 -3.87
C ARG A 162 -0.70 -30.90 -5.15
N HIS A 163 -0.81 -31.69 -6.22
CA HIS A 163 -1.48 -31.28 -7.46
C HIS A 163 -2.97 -31.00 -7.24
N SER A 164 -3.73 -31.89 -6.58
CA SER A 164 -5.15 -31.65 -6.26
C SER A 164 -5.33 -30.35 -5.47
N SER A 165 -4.55 -30.15 -4.41
CA SER A 165 -4.61 -28.94 -3.58
C SER A 165 -4.29 -27.67 -4.36
N THR A 166 -3.31 -27.72 -5.28
CA THR A 166 -2.96 -26.59 -6.16
C THR A 166 -4.09 -26.27 -7.15
N VAL A 167 -4.74 -27.31 -7.71
CA VAL A 167 -5.88 -27.16 -8.62
C VAL A 167 -7.14 -26.65 -7.90
N GLU A 168 -7.39 -27.09 -6.67
CA GLU A 168 -8.46 -26.57 -5.81
C GLU A 168 -8.28 -25.07 -5.53
N LEU A 169 -7.07 -24.65 -5.16
CA LEU A 169 -6.73 -23.23 -4.96
C LEU A 169 -6.94 -22.42 -6.26
N MET A 170 -6.55 -22.96 -7.42
CA MET A 170 -6.80 -22.32 -8.71
C MET A 170 -8.31 -22.18 -8.99
N GLY A 171 -9.11 -23.19 -8.64
CA GLY A 171 -10.57 -23.13 -8.72
C GLY A 171 -11.20 -22.09 -7.79
N VAL A 172 -10.68 -21.92 -6.56
CA VAL A 172 -11.09 -20.83 -5.66
C VAL A 172 -10.81 -19.45 -6.29
N PHE A 173 -9.63 -19.28 -6.90
CA PHE A 173 -9.27 -18.05 -7.61
C PHE A 173 -10.16 -17.78 -8.83
N GLU A 174 -10.41 -18.78 -9.68
CA GLU A 174 -11.30 -18.66 -10.85
C GLU A 174 -12.74 -18.29 -10.44
N ASN A 175 -13.30 -18.96 -9.42
CA ASN A 175 -14.61 -18.65 -8.87
C ASN A 175 -14.67 -17.22 -8.30
N THR A 176 -13.59 -16.77 -7.65
CA THR A 176 -13.50 -15.39 -7.13
C THR A 176 -13.50 -14.36 -8.26
N ILE A 177 -12.73 -14.59 -9.34
CA ILE A 177 -12.77 -13.73 -10.53
C ILE A 177 -14.18 -13.69 -11.13
N ALA A 178 -14.88 -14.84 -11.21
CA ALA A 178 -16.24 -14.89 -11.72
C ALA A 178 -17.23 -14.08 -10.84
N THR A 179 -17.11 -14.16 -9.51
CA THR A 179 -17.93 -13.36 -8.60
C THR A 179 -17.62 -11.85 -8.66
N GLN A 180 -16.34 -11.45 -8.82
CA GLN A 180 -16.01 -10.05 -9.06
C GLN A 180 -16.51 -9.54 -10.41
N ARG A 181 -16.40 -10.34 -11.48
CA ARG A 181 -16.94 -9.98 -12.81
C ARG A 181 -18.45 -9.76 -12.74
N THR A 182 -19.20 -10.67 -12.11
CA THR A 182 -20.66 -10.51 -11.95
C THR A 182 -21.05 -9.33 -11.05
N LYS A 183 -20.29 -9.02 -9.98
CA LYS A 183 -20.44 -7.77 -9.22
C LYS A 183 -20.25 -6.53 -10.11
N ALA A 184 -19.17 -6.50 -10.91
CA ALA A 184 -18.86 -5.37 -11.79
C ALA A 184 -19.92 -5.19 -12.91
N GLU A 185 -20.39 -6.28 -13.50
CA GLU A 185 -21.49 -6.28 -14.47
C GLU A 185 -22.80 -5.79 -13.85
N SER A 186 -23.11 -6.20 -12.61
CA SER A 186 -24.27 -5.70 -11.86
C SER A 186 -24.19 -4.19 -11.60
N ILE A 187 -23.03 -3.68 -11.18
CA ILE A 187 -22.79 -2.23 -11.02
C ILE A 187 -22.99 -1.50 -12.36
N SER A 188 -22.43 -2.03 -13.46
CA SER A 188 -22.59 -1.43 -14.79
C SER A 188 -24.05 -1.42 -15.26
N GLN A 189 -24.82 -2.48 -14.99
CA GLN A 189 -26.25 -2.55 -15.33
C GLN A 189 -27.07 -1.57 -14.49
N ASN A 190 -26.78 -1.47 -13.19
CA ASN A 190 -27.43 -0.53 -12.26
C ASN A 190 -27.21 0.93 -12.67
N LEU A 191 -25.99 1.28 -13.12
CA LEU A 191 -25.67 2.61 -13.64
C LEU A 191 -26.39 2.91 -14.97
N GLN A 192 -26.56 1.91 -15.85
CA GLN A 192 -27.29 2.06 -17.12
C GLN A 192 -28.82 2.08 -16.96
N ALA A 193 -29.35 1.56 -15.86
CA ALA A 193 -30.78 1.43 -15.62
C ALA A 193 -31.47 2.73 -15.12
N VAL A 194 -30.69 3.79 -14.82
CA VAL A 194 -31.20 5.05 -14.27
C VAL A 194 -32.11 5.78 -15.27
N LYS A 195 -33.41 5.82 -14.97
CA LYS A 195 -34.44 6.49 -15.81
C LYS A 195 -35.20 7.61 -15.09
N SER A 196 -35.14 7.67 -13.76
CA SER A 196 -35.74 8.71 -12.93
C SER A 196 -34.82 9.07 -11.75
N ALA A 197 -35.14 10.17 -11.05
CA ALA A 197 -34.38 10.60 -9.87
C ALA A 197 -34.55 9.65 -8.66
N GLU A 198 -35.73 9.02 -8.51
CA GLU A 198 -35.96 8.03 -7.46
C GLU A 198 -35.25 6.71 -7.79
N ASP A 199 -35.23 6.28 -9.06
CA ASP A 199 -34.40 5.14 -9.50
C ASP A 199 -32.91 5.42 -9.25
N ALA A 200 -32.43 6.64 -9.54
CA ALA A 200 -31.04 7.03 -9.27
C ALA A 200 -30.69 6.89 -7.78
N THR A 201 -31.62 7.27 -6.89
CA THR A 201 -31.43 7.23 -5.44
C THR A 201 -31.35 5.78 -4.93
N VAL A 202 -32.22 4.89 -5.43
CA VAL A 202 -32.20 3.46 -5.09
C VAL A 202 -30.94 2.76 -5.65
N GLN A 203 -30.53 3.10 -6.87
CA GLN A 203 -29.30 2.54 -7.46
C GLN A 203 -28.04 3.03 -6.72
N LEU A 204 -28.00 4.28 -6.27
CA LEU A 204 -26.93 4.81 -5.42
C LEU A 204 -26.88 4.10 -4.06
N SER A 205 -28.01 3.75 -3.43
CA SER A 205 -27.97 2.98 -2.19
C SER A 205 -27.45 1.55 -2.41
N ASN A 206 -27.86 0.88 -3.50
CA ASN A 206 -27.37 -0.45 -3.85
C ASN A 206 -25.84 -0.46 -4.08
N ILE A 207 -25.31 0.54 -4.81
CA ILE A 207 -23.87 0.68 -5.03
C ILE A 207 -23.14 0.98 -3.71
N ASN A 208 -23.70 1.85 -2.87
CA ASN A 208 -23.15 2.17 -1.56
C ASN A 208 -23.09 0.93 -0.63
N ASP A 209 -24.11 0.07 -0.67
CA ASP A 209 -24.13 -1.17 0.13
C ASP A 209 -23.13 -2.21 -0.39
N LEU A 210 -22.93 -2.33 -1.71
CA LEU A 210 -21.83 -3.10 -2.29
C LEU A 210 -20.45 -2.56 -1.88
N MET A 211 -20.28 -1.23 -1.83
CA MET A 211 -19.03 -0.61 -1.36
C MET A 211 -18.79 -0.83 0.14
N LYS A 212 -19.83 -0.82 0.98
CA LYS A 212 -19.72 -1.17 2.42
C LYS A 212 -19.32 -2.63 2.62
N GLU A 213 -19.83 -3.53 1.78
CA GLU A 213 -19.45 -4.94 1.79
C GLU A 213 -17.96 -5.10 1.49
N GLU A 214 -17.49 -4.50 0.40
CA GLU A 214 -16.07 -4.57 0.01
C GLU A 214 -15.15 -3.90 1.05
N ALA A 215 -15.57 -2.78 1.64
CA ALA A 215 -14.85 -2.12 2.73
C ALA A 215 -14.78 -2.96 4.02
N ARG A 216 -15.77 -3.83 4.27
CA ARG A 216 -15.73 -4.80 5.38
C ARG A 216 -14.78 -5.95 5.07
N ASN A 217 -14.88 -6.52 3.87
CA ASN A 217 -14.00 -7.60 3.39
C ASN A 217 -12.52 -7.19 3.42
N LEU A 218 -12.21 -5.94 3.04
CA LEU A 218 -10.86 -5.38 3.12
C LEU A 218 -10.39 -5.19 4.57
N ARG A 219 -11.27 -4.77 5.48
CA ARG A 219 -10.95 -4.62 6.91
C ARG A 219 -10.62 -5.97 7.55
N GLU A 220 -11.47 -6.97 7.32
CA GLU A 220 -11.24 -8.33 7.82
C GLU A 220 -9.93 -8.94 7.28
N MET A 221 -9.56 -8.62 6.03
CA MET A 221 -8.27 -9.01 5.45
C MET A 221 -7.08 -8.30 6.11
N ILE A 222 -7.18 -7.00 6.38
CA ILE A 222 -6.15 -6.23 7.11
C ILE A 222 -5.98 -6.76 8.53
N ASP A 223 -7.09 -7.06 9.23
CA ASP A 223 -7.05 -7.61 10.59
C ASP A 223 -6.42 -9.02 10.61
N ALA A 224 -6.74 -9.88 9.63
CA ALA A 224 -6.11 -11.19 9.48
C ALA A 224 -4.60 -11.09 9.13
N LEU A 225 -4.21 -10.14 8.28
CA LEU A 225 -2.80 -9.91 7.95
C LEU A 225 -2.02 -9.39 9.16
N ASN A 226 -2.58 -8.45 9.92
CA ASN A 226 -1.99 -7.92 11.15
C ASN A 226 -1.83 -9.03 12.22
N ALA A 227 -2.80 -9.94 12.34
CA ALA A 227 -2.69 -11.09 13.23
C ALA A 227 -1.52 -12.00 12.87
N ARG A 228 -1.31 -12.31 11.57
CA ARG A 228 -0.18 -13.13 11.12
C ARG A 228 1.17 -12.41 11.19
N HIS A 229 1.21 -11.10 10.93
CA HIS A 229 2.41 -10.29 11.18
C HIS A 229 2.82 -10.33 12.66
N LYS A 230 1.85 -10.31 13.59
CA LYS A 230 2.11 -10.49 15.02
C LYS A 230 2.66 -11.88 15.33
N GLU A 231 2.05 -12.94 14.81
CA GLU A 231 2.51 -14.33 14.96
C GLU A 231 3.94 -14.52 14.44
N HIS A 232 4.26 -14.07 13.22
CA HIS A 232 5.63 -14.12 12.70
C HIS A 232 6.62 -13.30 13.53
N THR A 233 6.21 -12.15 14.07
CA THR A 233 7.05 -11.34 14.97
C THR A 233 7.34 -12.09 16.27
N GLU A 234 6.35 -12.77 16.84
CA GLU A 234 6.50 -13.62 18.03
C GLU A 234 7.42 -14.82 17.75
N HIS A 235 7.29 -15.47 16.60
CA HIS A 235 8.20 -16.54 16.16
C HIS A 235 9.65 -16.07 15.98
N ILE A 236 9.86 -14.93 15.32
CA ILE A 236 11.20 -14.34 15.15
C ILE A 236 11.80 -13.97 16.51
N GLN A 237 11.02 -13.36 17.40
CA GLN A 237 11.48 -13.03 18.75
C GLN A 237 11.81 -14.29 19.57
N GLY A 238 11.04 -15.37 19.41
CA GLY A 238 11.34 -16.68 19.98
C GLY A 238 12.68 -17.23 19.48
N TYR A 239 12.90 -17.23 18.16
CA TYR A 239 14.15 -17.69 17.54
C TYR A 239 15.37 -16.85 17.94
N VAL A 240 15.23 -15.52 18.03
CA VAL A 240 16.30 -14.63 18.53
C VAL A 240 16.62 -14.94 19.99
N SER A 241 15.61 -15.26 20.80
CA SER A 241 15.78 -15.61 22.21
C SER A 241 16.50 -16.95 22.36
N SER A 242 16.11 -17.98 21.61
CA SER A 242 16.80 -19.29 21.63
C SER A 242 18.22 -19.21 21.07
N HIS A 243 18.44 -18.51 19.96
CA HIS A 243 19.79 -18.28 19.45
C HIS A 243 20.67 -17.55 20.48
N SER A 244 20.11 -16.64 21.27
CA SER A 244 20.84 -15.99 22.37
C SER A 244 21.17 -16.95 23.53
N THR A 245 20.30 -17.92 23.86
CA THR A 245 20.61 -18.94 24.87
C THR A 245 21.69 -19.88 24.37
N ASP A 246 21.55 -20.41 23.16
CA ASP A 246 22.48 -21.35 22.52
C ASP A 246 23.88 -20.71 22.38
N GLN A 247 23.94 -19.42 22.01
CA GLN A 247 25.20 -18.68 21.93
C GLN A 247 25.85 -18.49 23.31
N SER A 248 25.06 -18.39 24.39
CA SER A 248 25.57 -18.30 25.76
C SER A 248 26.09 -19.65 26.26
N GLU A 249 25.41 -20.75 25.95
CA GLU A 249 25.84 -22.11 26.25
C GLU A 249 27.11 -22.47 25.48
N LEU A 250 27.21 -22.13 24.19
CA LEU A 250 28.44 -22.32 23.40
C LEU A 250 29.63 -21.54 23.97
N LYS A 251 29.41 -20.34 24.53
CA LYS A 251 30.47 -19.58 25.22
C LYS A 251 30.87 -20.25 26.54
N HIS A 252 29.92 -20.80 27.28
CA HIS A 252 30.16 -21.55 28.52
C HIS A 252 30.98 -22.82 28.26
N LEU A 253 30.49 -23.69 27.37
CA LEU A 253 31.14 -24.94 26.96
C LEU A 253 32.55 -24.70 26.40
N LYS A 254 32.75 -23.60 25.66
CA LYS A 254 34.09 -23.20 25.19
C LYS A 254 35.02 -22.79 26.34
N GLY A 255 34.49 -22.13 27.37
CA GLY A 255 35.22 -21.81 28.60
C GLY A 255 35.66 -23.08 29.33
N GLU A 256 34.72 -23.99 29.60
CA GLU A 256 34.99 -25.29 30.23
C GLU A 256 36.02 -26.11 29.45
N LEU A 257 35.94 -26.11 28.11
CA LEU A 257 36.91 -26.82 27.27
C LEU A 257 38.34 -26.26 27.39
N GLU A 258 38.51 -24.93 27.45
CA GLU A 258 39.83 -24.32 27.64
C GLU A 258 40.35 -24.51 29.08
N GLU A 259 39.46 -24.56 30.09
CA GLU A 259 39.81 -24.93 31.47
C GLU A 259 40.31 -26.38 31.56
N ILE A 260 39.55 -27.36 31.05
CA ILE A 260 39.93 -28.77 30.99
C ILE A 260 41.26 -28.96 30.24
N LYS A 261 41.47 -28.20 29.15
CA LYS A 261 42.71 -28.21 28.36
C LYS A 261 43.90 -27.61 29.12
N ALA A 262 43.68 -26.57 29.94
CA ALA A 262 44.69 -26.02 30.83
C ALA A 262 45.05 -27.01 31.95
N GLU A 263 44.06 -27.64 32.58
CA GLU A 263 44.28 -28.70 33.58
C GLU A 263 45.06 -29.89 33.00
N LEU A 264 44.72 -30.33 31.78
CA LEU A 264 45.42 -31.40 31.08
C LEU A 264 46.90 -31.07 30.86
N GLU A 265 47.21 -29.84 30.42
CA GLU A 265 48.57 -29.40 30.19
C GLU A 265 49.34 -29.18 31.52
N GLU A 266 48.68 -28.76 32.60
CA GLU A 266 49.27 -28.76 33.94
C GLU A 266 49.60 -30.18 34.43
N ASN A 267 48.68 -31.12 34.25
CA ASN A 267 48.89 -32.54 34.57
C ASN A 267 50.03 -33.15 33.74
N ARG A 268 50.16 -32.76 32.47
CA ARG A 268 51.30 -33.13 31.62
C ARG A 268 52.63 -32.60 32.16
N ARG A 269 52.68 -31.34 32.62
CA ARG A 269 53.89 -30.76 33.25
C ARG A 269 54.24 -31.46 34.57
N LYS A 270 53.24 -31.77 35.40
CA LYS A 270 53.42 -32.58 36.64
C LYS A 270 54.03 -33.95 36.32
N LEU A 271 53.54 -34.64 35.28
CA LEU A 271 54.07 -35.94 34.85
C LEU A 271 55.52 -35.86 34.37
N ILE A 272 55.89 -34.82 33.62
CA ILE A 272 57.27 -34.60 33.16
C ILE A 272 58.22 -34.38 34.35
N ASN A 273 57.83 -33.54 35.32
CA ASN A 273 58.63 -33.30 36.53
C ASN A 273 58.83 -34.59 37.36
N LEU A 274 57.78 -35.41 37.53
CA LEU A 274 57.87 -36.70 38.21
C LEU A 274 58.80 -37.67 37.46
N LYS A 275 58.78 -37.66 36.12
CA LYS A 275 59.69 -38.48 35.31
C LYS A 275 61.15 -38.03 35.48
N MET A 276 61.42 -36.72 35.43
CA MET A 276 62.77 -36.18 35.65
C MET A 276 63.32 -36.50 37.05
N GLN A 277 62.50 -36.42 38.10
CA GLN A 277 62.91 -36.84 39.45
C GLN A 277 63.26 -38.34 39.52
N LYS A 278 62.49 -39.19 38.84
CA LYS A 278 62.72 -40.63 38.81
C LYS A 278 63.98 -40.99 38.03
N ASP A 279 64.26 -40.30 36.93
CA ASP A 279 65.45 -40.55 36.10
C ASP A 279 66.73 -40.02 36.80
N ALA A 280 66.68 -38.86 37.48
CA ALA A 280 67.78 -38.34 38.29
C ALA A 280 68.14 -39.23 39.50
N ALA A 281 67.19 -40.02 40.02
CA ALA A 281 67.45 -41.01 41.07
C ALA A 281 68.18 -42.27 40.56
N CYS A 282 68.23 -42.51 39.24
CA CYS A 282 68.87 -43.69 38.63
C CYS A 282 70.34 -43.47 38.23
N GLU A 283 70.79 -42.23 38.01
CA GLU A 283 72.18 -41.96 37.55
C GLU A 283 73.23 -42.03 38.68
N GLY A 284 72.81 -42.14 39.94
CA GLY A 284 73.69 -42.04 41.12
C GLY A 284 74.57 -43.25 41.44
N HIS A 285 74.73 -44.23 40.56
CA HIS A 285 75.43 -45.49 40.91
C HIS A 285 76.14 -46.17 39.74
N VAL A 286 77.44 -45.88 39.50
CA VAL A 286 78.41 -46.84 38.91
C VAL A 286 79.88 -46.40 39.08
N THR A 287 80.69 -47.31 39.62
CA THR A 287 82.18 -47.42 39.61
C THR A 287 83.11 -46.30 40.14
N SER A 288 83.96 -46.67 41.10
CA SER A 288 85.37 -46.26 41.14
C SER A 288 86.24 -47.28 41.91
N SER A 289 87.36 -47.71 41.32
CA SER A 289 88.45 -48.44 42.00
C SER A 289 89.72 -48.43 41.13
N PRO A 290 90.88 -47.94 41.63
CA PRO A 290 92.16 -47.98 40.92
C PRO A 290 93.25 -48.85 41.61
N ALA A 291 94.28 -49.25 40.85
CA ALA A 291 95.39 -50.11 41.29
C ALA A 291 96.79 -49.41 41.23
N VAL A 292 97.76 -49.86 42.07
CA VAL A 292 99.18 -49.41 42.15
C VAL A 292 100.05 -50.54 42.80
N ALA A 293 101.39 -50.55 42.78
CA ALA A 293 102.32 -50.88 41.68
C ALA A 293 103.78 -51.07 42.20
N ASN A 294 104.61 -51.90 41.51
CA ASN A 294 106.10 -52.03 41.61
C ASN A 294 106.70 -52.59 42.94
N GLY A 295 107.92 -53.13 43.05
CA GLY A 295 108.97 -53.56 42.08
C GLY A 295 110.37 -53.83 42.72
N SER A 296 111.27 -54.61 42.06
CA SER A 296 112.75 -54.79 42.32
C SER A 296 113.19 -55.70 43.53
N VAL A 297 114.42 -56.27 43.72
CA VAL A 297 115.65 -56.47 42.88
C VAL A 297 116.61 -57.63 43.35
N SER A 298 117.74 -57.83 42.62
CA SER A 298 118.89 -58.79 42.65
C SER A 298 120.04 -58.50 43.67
N PRO A 299 121.30 -59.08 43.68
CA PRO A 299 121.98 -60.21 42.96
C PRO A 299 123.05 -61.10 43.76
N GLU A 300 123.84 -61.93 43.04
CA GLU A 300 125.14 -62.64 43.37
C GLU A 300 125.12 -63.94 44.25
N LYS A 301 125.93 -65.01 44.11
CA LYS A 301 127.19 -65.44 43.38
C LYS A 301 127.27 -67.01 43.38
N PRO A 302 128.32 -67.74 42.92
CA PRO A 302 129.21 -67.62 41.75
C PRO A 302 128.93 -68.76 40.71
N VAL A 303 129.85 -69.06 39.79
CA VAL A 303 129.64 -69.95 38.62
C VAL A 303 130.07 -71.41 38.86
N ASP A 304 129.21 -72.35 38.45
CA ASP A 304 129.53 -73.78 38.29
C ASP A 304 129.15 -74.25 36.87
N LYS A 305 129.82 -75.29 36.36
CA LYS A 305 129.82 -75.63 34.91
C LYS A 305 128.46 -76.09 34.35
N THR A 306 127.48 -76.41 35.19
CA THR A 306 126.07 -76.65 34.83
C THR A 306 125.42 -75.41 34.21
N LYS A 307 125.80 -74.21 34.70
CA LYS A 307 125.23 -72.92 34.29
C LYS A 307 125.46 -72.58 32.81
N LEU A 308 126.42 -73.22 32.13
CA LEU A 308 126.65 -73.02 30.70
C LEU A 308 125.64 -73.75 29.81
N ARG A 309 125.04 -74.84 30.30
CA ARG A 309 123.90 -75.49 29.61
C ARG A 309 122.61 -74.75 29.92
N GLU A 310 122.37 -74.43 31.20
CA GLU A 310 121.24 -73.59 31.62
C GLU A 310 121.22 -72.23 30.91
N LEU A 311 122.38 -71.56 30.73
CA LEU A 311 122.48 -70.34 29.92
C LEU A 311 122.13 -70.56 28.46
N LYS A 312 122.50 -71.70 27.87
CA LYS A 312 122.18 -72.00 26.48
C LYS A 312 120.68 -72.25 26.32
N ASP A 313 120.12 -73.09 27.17
CA ASP A 313 118.70 -73.43 27.14
C ASP A 313 117.85 -72.17 27.42
N ALA A 314 118.29 -71.29 28.33
CA ALA A 314 117.67 -69.98 28.57
C ALA A 314 117.85 -68.99 27.40
N ILE A 315 118.96 -69.01 26.67
CA ILE A 315 119.13 -68.19 25.45
C ILE A 315 118.20 -68.68 24.34
N ASP A 316 118.07 -70.00 24.16
CA ASP A 316 117.17 -70.60 23.18
C ASP A 316 115.69 -70.35 23.57
N GLU A 317 115.34 -70.38 24.86
CA GLU A 317 114.02 -70.00 25.37
C GLU A 317 113.72 -68.49 25.19
N ILE A 318 114.66 -67.61 25.54
CA ILE A 318 114.56 -66.16 25.29
C ILE A 318 114.39 -65.88 23.79
N LYS A 319 115.07 -66.65 22.92
CA LYS A 319 114.94 -66.51 21.46
C LYS A 319 113.54 -66.90 20.98
N ILE A 320 112.99 -68.02 21.46
CA ILE A 320 111.61 -68.43 21.16
C ILE A 320 110.59 -67.38 21.66
N VAL A 321 110.78 -66.87 22.88
CA VAL A 321 109.92 -65.80 23.43
C VAL A 321 110.05 -64.51 22.63
N ALA A 322 111.25 -64.15 22.18
CA ALA A 322 111.47 -62.96 21.34
C ALA A 322 110.86 -63.12 19.93
N GLU A 323 110.97 -64.30 19.31
CA GLU A 323 110.33 -64.63 18.03
C GLU A 323 108.80 -64.64 18.15
N GLY A 324 108.26 -65.17 19.25
CA GLY A 324 106.84 -65.07 19.59
C GLY A 324 106.38 -63.62 19.78
N ARG A 325 107.12 -62.82 20.55
CA ARG A 325 106.83 -61.40 20.81
C ARG A 325 106.90 -60.54 19.55
N LEU A 326 107.82 -60.87 18.64
CA LEU A 326 107.94 -60.22 17.33
C LEU A 326 106.77 -60.59 16.41
N SER A 327 106.30 -61.84 16.47
CA SER A 327 105.11 -62.30 15.75
C SER A 327 103.82 -61.64 16.27
N GLU A 328 103.65 -61.53 17.59
CA GLU A 328 102.56 -60.77 18.23
C GLU A 328 102.56 -59.30 17.78
N LEU A 329 103.74 -58.67 17.74
CA LEU A 329 103.89 -57.28 17.34
C LEU A 329 103.61 -57.05 15.85
N GLN A 330 104.00 -57.99 14.98
CA GLN A 330 103.63 -57.98 13.56
C GLN A 330 102.12 -58.11 13.37
N ALA A 331 101.46 -59.06 14.04
CA ALA A 331 100.01 -59.21 13.98
C ALA A 331 99.27 -57.96 14.49
N ALA A 332 99.76 -57.35 15.58
CA ALA A 332 99.22 -56.08 16.09
C ALA A 332 99.45 -54.91 15.11
N GLN A 333 100.57 -54.88 14.38
CA GLN A 333 100.85 -53.88 13.36
C GLN A 333 99.92 -54.04 12.14
N GLU A 334 99.69 -55.27 11.67
CA GLU A 334 98.73 -55.56 10.59
C GLU A 334 97.28 -55.20 10.99
N TYR A 335 96.90 -55.49 12.24
CA TYR A 335 95.59 -55.11 12.77
C TYR A 335 95.42 -53.57 12.81
N ASN A 336 96.41 -52.83 13.33
CA ASN A 336 96.39 -51.36 13.30
C ASN A 336 96.35 -50.80 11.87
N LEU A 337 97.05 -51.41 10.92
CA LEU A 337 96.96 -51.06 9.49
C LEU A 337 95.55 -51.27 8.91
N SER A 338 94.83 -52.30 9.33
CA SER A 338 93.45 -52.53 8.87
C SER A 338 92.45 -51.56 9.50
N LEU A 339 92.60 -51.24 10.79
CA LEU A 339 91.85 -50.16 11.46
C LEU A 339 92.09 -48.80 10.81
N SER A 340 93.35 -48.46 10.53
CA SER A 340 93.69 -47.16 9.93
C SER A 340 93.07 -46.98 8.54
N ARG A 341 92.95 -48.06 7.74
CA ARG A 341 92.23 -48.03 6.46
C ARG A 341 90.72 -47.82 6.65
N GLN A 342 90.10 -48.51 7.60
CA GLN A 342 88.68 -48.30 7.90
C GLN A 342 88.39 -46.86 8.36
N CYS A 343 89.29 -46.25 9.14
CA CYS A 343 89.19 -44.84 9.49
C CYS A 343 89.32 -43.92 8.27
N GLU A 344 90.26 -44.21 7.36
CA GLU A 344 90.45 -43.45 6.11
C GLU A 344 89.23 -43.58 5.17
N ASP A 345 88.64 -44.77 5.04
CA ASP A 345 87.42 -45.01 4.28
C ASP A 345 86.24 -44.17 4.84
N ILE A 346 86.00 -44.21 6.15
CA ILE A 346 84.96 -43.41 6.83
C ILE A 346 85.24 -41.90 6.72
N GLU A 347 86.50 -41.47 6.80
CA GLU A 347 86.88 -40.07 6.64
C GLU A 347 86.64 -39.58 5.19
N ASN A 348 86.82 -40.45 4.20
CA ASN A 348 86.50 -40.15 2.80
C ASN A 348 84.98 -40.11 2.56
N GLU A 349 84.19 -41.01 3.16
CA GLU A 349 82.72 -40.96 3.11
C GLU A 349 82.16 -39.68 3.75
N LEU A 350 82.73 -39.22 4.87
CA LEU A 350 82.33 -37.98 5.55
C LEU A 350 82.76 -36.69 4.83
N LYS A 351 83.81 -36.76 4.00
CA LYS A 351 84.28 -35.62 3.18
C LYS A 351 83.54 -35.50 1.85
N ASP A 352 82.79 -36.50 1.43
CA ASP A 352 81.94 -36.40 0.25
C ASP A 352 80.65 -35.63 0.56
N ASP A 353 80.72 -34.30 0.44
CA ASP A 353 79.54 -33.41 0.51
C ASP A 353 78.39 -33.90 -0.40
N GLN A 354 78.71 -34.56 -1.52
CA GLN A 354 77.71 -35.09 -2.45
C GLN A 354 76.92 -36.27 -1.83
N TYR A 355 77.50 -37.01 -0.88
CA TYR A 355 76.77 -37.99 -0.07
C TYR A 355 75.78 -37.31 0.89
N ILE A 356 76.14 -36.17 1.47
CA ILE A 356 75.24 -35.39 2.35
C ILE A 356 74.04 -34.87 1.55
N TYR A 357 74.26 -34.27 0.37
CA TYR A 357 73.17 -33.78 -0.49
C TYR A 357 72.31 -34.88 -1.12
N SER A 358 72.86 -36.08 -1.35
CA SER A 358 72.10 -37.24 -1.83
C SER A 358 71.46 -38.07 -0.72
N SER A 359 71.80 -37.82 0.55
CA SER A 359 71.21 -38.49 1.71
C SER A 359 69.69 -38.32 1.77
N ARG A 360 69.00 -39.41 2.12
CA ARG A 360 67.54 -39.43 2.30
C ARG A 360 67.05 -38.43 3.35
N LEU A 361 67.84 -38.21 4.41
CA LEU A 361 67.48 -37.26 5.47
C LEU A 361 67.53 -35.81 4.98
N TYR A 362 68.56 -35.47 4.21
CA TYR A 362 68.70 -34.13 3.63
C TYR A 362 67.56 -33.83 2.64
N ASN A 363 67.25 -34.77 1.75
CA ASN A 363 66.17 -34.59 0.77
C ASN A 363 64.80 -34.49 1.44
N LEU A 364 64.51 -35.27 2.49
CA LEU A 364 63.27 -35.15 3.27
C LEU A 364 63.14 -33.77 3.92
N ILE A 365 64.21 -33.24 4.53
CA ILE A 365 64.20 -31.90 5.14
C ILE A 365 64.04 -30.81 4.07
N LYS A 366 64.66 -30.98 2.91
CA LYS A 366 64.54 -30.07 1.76
C LYS A 366 63.12 -30.05 1.17
N GLU A 367 62.47 -31.21 1.04
CA GLU A 367 61.08 -31.33 0.61
C GLU A 367 60.13 -30.67 1.62
N GLN A 368 60.33 -30.91 2.93
CA GLN A 368 59.57 -30.24 3.98
C GLN A 368 59.76 -28.71 3.94
N LEU A 369 60.99 -28.22 3.75
CA LEU A 369 61.26 -26.79 3.65
C LEU A 369 60.62 -26.16 2.41
N HIS A 370 60.58 -26.86 1.27
CA HIS A 370 59.84 -26.40 0.09
C HIS A 370 58.34 -26.32 0.36
N HIS A 371 57.75 -27.36 0.97
CA HIS A 371 56.33 -27.38 1.34
C HIS A 371 55.96 -26.23 2.27
N TRP A 372 56.76 -25.95 3.30
CA TRP A 372 56.54 -24.82 4.20
C TRP A 372 56.69 -23.47 3.49
N ASN A 373 57.60 -23.35 2.52
CA ASN A 373 57.72 -22.13 1.71
C ASN A 373 56.48 -21.92 0.82
N ASP A 374 55.99 -22.97 0.16
CA ASP A 374 54.76 -22.93 -0.64
C ASP A 374 53.54 -22.53 0.21
N ASP A 375 53.46 -23.02 1.46
CA ASP A 375 52.41 -22.61 2.40
C ASP A 375 52.52 -21.16 2.83
N VAL A 376 53.73 -20.67 3.13
CA VAL A 376 53.95 -19.25 3.45
C VAL A 376 53.53 -18.35 2.29
N ASP A 377 53.88 -18.71 1.05
CA ASP A 377 53.47 -17.96 -0.14
C ASP A 377 51.94 -18.03 -0.38
N ARG A 378 51.30 -19.19 -0.14
CA ARG A 378 49.83 -19.31 -0.16
C ARG A 378 49.14 -18.42 0.89
N TYR A 379 49.60 -18.43 2.14
CA TYR A 379 49.04 -17.59 3.19
C TYR A 379 49.28 -16.10 2.94
N LYS A 380 50.41 -15.74 2.35
CA LYS A 380 50.71 -14.37 1.94
C LYS A 380 49.71 -13.87 0.88
N LEU A 381 49.46 -14.64 -0.17
CA LEU A 381 48.45 -14.29 -1.19
C LEU A 381 47.05 -14.12 -0.59
N LEU A 382 46.63 -15.02 0.31
CA LEU A 382 45.35 -14.91 1.02
C LEU A 382 45.27 -13.66 1.91
N SER A 383 46.37 -13.31 2.60
CA SER A 383 46.45 -12.09 3.41
C SER A 383 46.41 -10.82 2.57
N GLU A 384 47.04 -10.80 1.39
CA GLU A 384 47.00 -9.68 0.45
C GLU A 384 45.61 -9.50 -0.15
N ALA A 385 44.92 -10.58 -0.52
CA ALA A 385 43.52 -10.56 -0.96
C ALA A 385 42.57 -10.03 0.12
N ALA A 386 42.64 -10.57 1.35
CA ALA A 386 41.80 -10.12 2.46
C ALA A 386 42.04 -8.63 2.82
N GLN A 387 43.28 -8.14 2.70
CA GLN A 387 43.60 -6.73 2.91
C GLN A 387 43.05 -5.84 1.78
N ALA A 388 43.03 -6.33 0.53
CA ALA A 388 42.40 -5.64 -0.59
C ALA A 388 40.87 -5.55 -0.41
N GLU A 389 40.21 -6.66 -0.05
CA GLU A 389 38.77 -6.71 0.28
C GLU A 389 38.41 -5.74 1.41
N ARG A 390 39.19 -5.73 2.49
CA ARG A 390 39.02 -4.75 3.59
C ARG A 390 39.05 -3.31 3.09
N SER A 391 39.94 -2.97 2.15
CA SER A 391 40.02 -1.61 1.57
C SER A 391 38.81 -1.24 0.70
N PHE A 392 38.13 -2.23 0.12
CA PHE A 392 36.90 -2.06 -0.64
C PHE A 392 35.71 -1.90 0.31
N VAL A 393 35.59 -2.76 1.33
CA VAL A 393 34.54 -2.68 2.36
C VAL A 393 34.59 -1.33 3.08
N MET A 394 35.76 -0.87 3.54
CA MET A 394 35.92 0.44 4.19
C MET A 394 35.48 1.63 3.30
N ARG A 395 35.68 1.55 1.98
CA ARG A 395 35.17 2.56 1.04
C ARG A 395 33.66 2.48 0.92
N ARG A 396 33.12 1.27 0.75
CA ARG A 396 31.68 1.04 0.61
C ARG A 396 30.90 1.47 1.85
N GLU A 397 31.45 1.22 3.04
CA GLU A 397 30.94 1.69 4.34
C GLU A 397 30.90 3.22 4.39
N LYS A 398 32.00 3.90 4.01
CA LYS A 398 32.03 5.37 3.95
C LYS A 398 30.98 5.94 2.99
N ASP A 399 30.79 5.31 1.83
CA ASP A 399 29.76 5.72 0.86
C ASP A 399 28.33 5.49 1.40
N LEU A 400 28.13 4.47 2.23
CA LEU A 400 26.84 4.21 2.89
C LEU A 400 26.57 5.22 4.00
N ASN A 401 27.57 5.54 4.85
CA ASN A 401 27.44 6.53 5.91
C ASN A 401 27.12 7.92 5.33
N GLN A 402 27.76 8.32 4.22
CA GLN A 402 27.42 9.57 3.52
C GLN A 402 25.99 9.58 2.96
N ARG A 403 25.47 8.42 2.51
CA ARG A 403 24.08 8.30 2.10
C ARG A 403 23.12 8.38 3.29
N GLU A 404 23.47 7.78 4.43
CA GLU A 404 22.69 7.87 5.67
C GLU A 404 22.61 9.32 6.18
N GLU A 405 23.73 10.04 6.24
CA GLU A 405 23.77 11.47 6.58
C GLU A 405 22.87 12.30 5.64
N SER A 406 22.92 12.02 4.33
CA SER A 406 22.07 12.71 3.33
C SER A 406 20.58 12.38 3.49
N LEU A 407 20.25 11.14 3.87
CA LEU A 407 18.89 10.70 4.13
C LEU A 407 18.34 11.34 5.41
N GLU A 408 19.14 11.44 6.46
CA GLU A 408 18.74 12.07 7.72
C GLU A 408 18.53 13.58 7.53
N ALA A 409 19.40 14.25 6.77
CA ALA A 409 19.18 15.63 6.35
C ALA A 409 17.91 15.81 5.49
N ALA A 410 17.54 14.81 4.68
CA ALA A 410 16.28 14.83 3.93
C ALA A 410 15.06 14.62 4.85
N LYS A 411 15.11 13.69 5.81
CA LYS A 411 14.06 13.51 6.83
C LYS A 411 13.82 14.79 7.62
N GLN A 412 14.88 15.44 8.11
CA GLN A 412 14.78 16.70 8.85
C GLN A 412 14.08 17.81 8.04
N LYS A 413 14.36 17.90 6.73
CA LYS A 413 13.63 18.80 5.81
C LYS A 413 12.16 18.41 5.69
N ILE A 414 11.84 17.12 5.54
CA ILE A 414 10.46 16.62 5.47
C ILE A 414 9.70 16.95 6.77
N THR A 415 10.28 16.73 7.95
CA THR A 415 9.67 17.11 9.25
C THR A 415 9.47 18.63 9.37
N THR A 416 10.41 19.43 8.86
CA THR A 416 10.29 20.90 8.84
C THR A 416 9.16 21.36 7.92
N VAL A 417 8.98 20.70 6.77
CA VAL A 417 7.87 20.98 5.84
C VAL A 417 6.54 20.49 6.44
N GLY A 418 6.49 19.31 7.06
CA GLY A 418 5.31 18.77 7.73
C GLY A 418 4.78 19.70 8.83
N SER A 419 5.64 20.11 9.76
CA SER A 419 5.26 21.10 10.79
C SER A 419 4.84 22.46 10.23
N ARG A 420 5.38 22.87 9.07
CA ARG A 420 4.90 24.08 8.36
C ARG A 420 3.50 23.86 7.75
N ILE A 421 3.20 22.67 7.22
CA ILE A 421 1.88 22.30 6.70
C ILE A 421 0.85 22.30 7.84
N GLU A 422 1.13 21.62 8.95
CA GLU A 422 0.25 21.59 10.13
C GLU A 422 -0.12 23.00 10.63
N VAL A 423 0.85 23.93 10.67
CA VAL A 423 0.61 25.34 11.04
C VAL A 423 -0.24 26.09 9.99
N LEU A 424 -0.12 25.76 8.71
CA LEU A 424 -0.94 26.36 7.65
C LEU A 424 -2.37 25.80 7.66
N GLU A 425 -2.55 24.50 7.93
CA GLU A 425 -3.85 23.85 8.10
C GLU A 425 -4.60 24.43 9.32
N GLN A 426 -3.91 24.60 10.46
CA GLN A 426 -4.48 25.25 11.63
C GLN A 426 -4.93 26.70 11.35
N LYS A 427 -4.14 27.45 10.58
CA LYS A 427 -4.50 28.81 10.15
C LYS A 427 -5.70 28.82 9.21
N LEU A 428 -5.73 27.92 8.23
CA LEU A 428 -6.87 27.77 7.33
C LEU A 428 -8.14 27.45 8.10
N GLN A 429 -8.07 26.55 9.09
CA GLN A 429 -9.19 26.21 9.95
C GLN A 429 -9.66 27.42 10.80
N SER A 430 -8.73 28.23 11.33
CA SER A 430 -9.07 29.50 12.01
C SER A 430 -9.82 30.44 11.07
N CYS A 431 -9.30 30.67 9.86
CA CYS A 431 -9.95 31.54 8.88
C CYS A 431 -11.34 31.02 8.42
N ILE A 432 -11.54 29.70 8.36
CA ILE A 432 -12.87 29.12 8.09
C ILE A 432 -13.85 29.41 9.23
N VAL A 433 -13.40 29.25 10.48
CA VAL A 433 -14.22 29.57 11.67
C VAL A 433 -14.54 31.07 11.74
N GLU A 434 -13.55 31.93 11.50
CA GLU A 434 -13.71 33.40 11.43
C GLU A 434 -14.68 33.82 10.32
N LYS A 435 -14.54 33.25 9.11
CA LYS A 435 -15.47 33.50 7.98
C LYS A 435 -16.90 33.11 8.36
N ASN A 436 -17.10 31.92 8.93
CA ASN A 436 -18.43 31.43 9.31
C ASN A 436 -19.04 32.29 10.44
N GLY A 437 -18.22 32.82 11.34
CA GLY A 437 -18.66 33.78 12.37
C GLY A 437 -19.12 35.11 11.77
N LEU A 438 -18.33 35.70 10.87
CA LEU A 438 -18.70 36.93 10.17
C LEU A 438 -19.94 36.75 9.29
N GLU A 439 -20.07 35.60 8.62
CA GLU A 439 -21.24 35.26 7.80
C GLU A 439 -22.53 35.20 8.65
N LEU A 440 -22.45 34.60 9.85
CA LEU A 440 -23.54 34.61 10.82
C LEU A 440 -23.87 36.02 11.32
N GLU A 441 -22.86 36.84 11.69
CA GLU A 441 -23.07 38.23 12.09
C GLU A 441 -23.74 39.07 10.98
N THR A 442 -23.37 38.85 9.71
CA THR A 442 -24.02 39.54 8.58
C THR A 442 -25.45 39.08 8.33
N GLU A 443 -25.73 37.78 8.47
CA GLU A 443 -27.08 37.22 8.34
C GLU A 443 -28.01 37.73 9.45
N GLU A 444 -27.53 37.78 10.71
CA GLU A 444 -28.27 38.38 11.82
C GLU A 444 -28.54 39.87 11.58
N ALA A 445 -27.57 40.63 11.07
CA ALA A 445 -27.74 42.05 10.73
C ALA A 445 -28.74 42.28 9.59
N ILE A 446 -28.78 41.40 8.58
CA ILE A 446 -29.77 41.44 7.50
C ILE A 446 -31.17 41.19 8.08
N GLN A 447 -31.37 40.10 8.83
CA GLN A 447 -32.67 39.77 9.42
C GLN A 447 -33.18 40.85 10.38
N ASP A 448 -32.31 41.48 11.17
CA ASP A 448 -32.70 42.60 12.02
C ASP A 448 -33.03 43.86 11.20
N SER A 449 -32.36 44.11 10.07
CA SER A 449 -32.73 45.21 9.16
C SER A 449 -34.13 45.01 8.56
N GLU A 450 -34.44 43.80 8.06
CA GLU A 450 -35.76 43.43 7.54
C GLU A 450 -36.85 43.58 8.61
N ARG A 451 -36.59 43.15 9.85
CA ARG A 451 -37.50 43.35 10.99
C ARG A 451 -37.74 44.82 11.29
N GLN A 452 -36.74 45.70 11.15
CA GLN A 452 -36.91 47.14 11.31
C GLN A 452 -37.66 47.78 10.13
N ASP A 453 -37.52 47.26 8.91
CA ASP A 453 -38.31 47.68 7.75
C ASP A 453 -39.79 47.30 7.91
N ILE A 454 -40.09 46.03 8.20
CA ILE A 454 -41.44 45.55 8.51
C ILE A 454 -42.07 46.37 9.65
N LYS A 455 -41.31 46.67 10.70
CA LYS A 455 -41.77 47.52 11.82
C LYS A 455 -42.06 48.96 11.37
N ARG A 456 -41.24 49.55 10.50
CA ARG A 456 -41.47 50.88 9.92
C ARG A 456 -42.74 50.88 9.06
N GLU A 457 -42.93 49.87 8.22
CA GLU A 457 -44.16 49.71 7.42
C GLU A 457 -45.40 49.61 8.32
N PHE A 458 -45.40 48.77 9.36
CA PHE A 458 -46.50 48.69 10.32
C PHE A 458 -46.81 50.03 11.00
N ILE A 459 -45.79 50.83 11.34
CA ILE A 459 -45.99 52.18 11.90
C ILE A 459 -46.64 53.10 10.85
N THR A 460 -46.21 53.06 9.58
CA THR A 460 -46.83 53.85 8.52
C THR A 460 -48.28 53.43 8.27
N MET A 461 -48.57 52.13 8.17
CA MET A 461 -49.93 51.59 8.01
C MET A 461 -50.85 51.93 9.19
N ALA A 462 -50.35 51.85 10.43
CA ALA A 462 -51.11 52.29 11.60
C ALA A 462 -51.42 53.80 11.54
N SER A 463 -50.48 54.61 11.04
CA SER A 463 -50.66 56.06 10.91
C SER A 463 -51.64 56.44 9.79
N THR A 464 -51.68 55.71 8.68
CA THR A 464 -52.65 55.94 7.59
C THR A 464 -54.04 55.49 8.02
N LEU A 465 -54.16 54.31 8.63
CA LEU A 465 -55.43 53.82 9.18
C LEU A 465 -56.01 54.74 10.27
N SER A 466 -55.16 55.32 11.13
CA SER A 466 -55.59 56.34 12.12
C SER A 466 -56.16 57.59 11.44
N LYS A 467 -55.52 58.09 10.38
CA LYS A 467 -55.99 59.25 9.61
C LYS A 467 -57.30 58.95 8.86
N GLU A 468 -57.44 57.75 8.30
CA GLU A 468 -58.69 57.31 7.66
C GLU A 468 -59.83 57.19 8.68
N MET A 469 -59.54 56.67 9.88
CA MET A 469 -60.50 56.60 10.98
C MET A 469 -60.93 58.00 11.44
N GLU A 470 -59.99 58.94 11.66
CA GLU A 470 -60.28 60.35 11.98
C GLU A 470 -61.13 61.02 10.89
N MET A 471 -60.82 60.75 9.61
CA MET A 471 -61.59 61.25 8.47
C MET A 471 -63.01 60.67 8.44
N MET A 472 -63.17 59.36 8.68
CA MET A 472 -64.48 58.71 8.78
C MET A 472 -65.29 59.25 9.96
N GLU A 473 -64.68 59.45 11.13
CA GLU A 473 -65.33 60.08 12.28
C GLU A 473 -65.78 61.51 11.97
N ALA A 474 -64.94 62.29 11.29
CA ALA A 474 -65.28 63.65 10.86
C ALA A 474 -66.44 63.65 9.85
N GLN A 475 -66.47 62.71 8.90
CA GLN A 475 -67.60 62.52 7.99
C GLN A 475 -68.88 62.13 8.76
N LEU A 476 -68.81 61.12 9.65
CA LEU A 476 -69.94 60.66 10.46
C LEU A 476 -70.51 61.81 11.31
N LYS A 477 -69.65 62.66 11.88
CA LYS A 477 -70.06 63.87 12.59
C LYS A 477 -70.77 64.88 11.67
N ARG A 478 -70.31 65.08 10.43
CA ARG A 478 -71.01 65.93 9.42
C ARG A 478 -72.38 65.36 9.06
N TRP A 479 -72.47 64.05 8.77
CA TRP A 479 -73.73 63.36 8.49
C TRP A 479 -74.71 63.48 9.67
N LYS A 480 -74.22 63.30 10.90
CA LYS A 480 -75.01 63.47 12.13
C LYS A 480 -75.55 64.90 12.26
N ASN A 481 -74.73 65.93 12.04
CA ASN A 481 -75.18 67.32 12.09
C ASN A 481 -76.25 67.60 11.03
N THR A 482 -75.98 67.23 9.77
CA THR A 482 -76.93 67.39 8.64
C THR A 482 -78.27 66.69 8.92
N ALA A 483 -78.25 65.54 9.59
CA ALA A 483 -79.46 64.84 10.00
C ALA A 483 -80.24 65.57 11.12
N HIS A 484 -79.56 66.27 12.04
CA HIS A 484 -80.24 67.13 13.02
C HIS A 484 -80.85 68.36 12.34
N ASP A 485 -80.09 69.04 11.47
CA ASP A 485 -80.58 70.20 10.71
C ASP A 485 -81.82 69.82 9.87
N ALA A 486 -81.82 68.64 9.24
CA ALA A 486 -82.96 68.12 8.49
C ALA A 486 -84.18 67.78 9.38
N LEU A 487 -83.96 67.33 10.62
CA LEU A 487 -85.04 67.12 11.59
C LEU A 487 -85.63 68.45 12.08
N ASP A 488 -84.81 69.44 12.35
CA ASP A 488 -85.25 70.78 12.77
C ASP A 488 -86.03 71.49 11.65
N LEU A 489 -85.53 71.44 10.41
CA LEU A 489 -86.25 71.93 9.23
C LEU A 489 -87.58 71.19 9.01
N ARG A 490 -87.63 69.87 9.27
CA ARG A 490 -88.87 69.08 9.19
C ARG A 490 -89.87 69.49 10.27
N GLN A 491 -89.42 69.75 11.50
CA GLN A 491 -90.28 70.28 12.57
C GLN A 491 -90.82 71.68 12.22
N GLN A 492 -89.97 72.57 11.70
CA GLN A 492 -90.38 73.89 11.22
C GLN A 492 -91.43 73.77 10.10
N ALA A 493 -91.19 72.95 9.08
CA ALA A 493 -92.14 72.72 7.99
C ALA A 493 -93.48 72.14 8.49
N GLN A 494 -93.44 71.25 9.49
CA GLN A 494 -94.66 70.72 10.11
C GLN A 494 -95.41 71.79 10.92
N SER A 495 -94.72 72.68 11.63
CA SER A 495 -95.35 73.81 12.35
C SER A 495 -96.01 74.80 11.39
N LEU A 496 -95.35 75.12 10.26
CA LEU A 496 -95.89 75.95 9.19
C LEU A 496 -97.11 75.29 8.55
N ARG A 497 -97.08 73.97 8.33
CA ARG A 497 -98.21 73.21 7.78
C ARG A 497 -99.45 73.25 8.69
N VAL A 498 -99.25 73.16 10.01
CA VAL A 498 -100.34 73.34 10.99
C VAL A 498 -100.87 74.77 10.96
N SER A 499 -99.99 75.78 10.94
CA SER A 499 -100.41 77.19 10.81
C SER A 499 -101.20 77.45 9.52
N LEU A 500 -100.81 76.82 8.41
CA LEU A 500 -101.49 76.95 7.11
C LEU A 500 -102.84 76.25 7.12
N SER A 501 -102.97 75.08 7.76
CA SER A 501 -104.27 74.44 8.03
C SER A 501 -105.20 75.36 8.81
N ASN A 502 -104.73 75.92 9.92
CA ASN A 502 -105.52 76.86 10.73
C ASN A 502 -105.97 78.08 9.91
N LYS A 503 -105.15 78.58 8.98
CA LYS A 503 -105.54 79.66 8.06
C LYS A 503 -106.53 79.23 6.98
N ALA A 504 -106.47 77.99 6.50
CA ALA A 504 -107.50 77.44 5.62
C ALA A 504 -108.84 77.26 6.34
N ASP A 505 -108.82 76.84 7.62
CA ASP A 505 -110.02 76.74 8.46
C ASP A 505 -110.60 78.12 8.81
N GLU A 506 -109.75 79.13 9.10
CA GLU A 506 -110.18 80.54 9.23
C GLU A 506 -110.82 81.07 7.94
N GLN A 507 -110.20 80.83 6.77
CA GLN A 507 -110.74 81.24 5.47
C GLN A 507 -112.12 80.61 5.24
N LYS A 508 -112.25 79.31 5.47
CA LYS A 508 -113.52 78.59 5.32
C LYS A 508 -114.60 79.15 6.25
N GLY A 509 -114.26 79.45 7.50
CA GLY A 509 -115.17 80.12 8.43
C GLY A 509 -115.57 81.55 8.04
N LEU A 510 -114.76 82.25 7.23
CA LEU A 510 -115.13 83.53 6.61
C LEU A 510 -116.01 83.33 5.37
N GLU A 511 -115.74 82.31 4.55
CA GLU A 511 -116.58 81.93 3.40
C GLU A 511 -117.99 81.52 3.85
N ASP A 512 -118.10 80.71 4.91
CA ASP A 512 -119.38 80.31 5.52
C ASP A 512 -120.18 81.54 6.03
N LYS A 513 -119.51 82.49 6.71
CA LYS A 513 -120.13 83.77 7.12
C LYS A 513 -120.56 84.63 5.93
N CYS A 514 -119.77 84.67 4.86
CA CYS A 514 -120.15 85.39 3.64
C CYS A 514 -121.35 84.74 2.95
N ALA A 515 -121.46 83.41 2.99
CA ALA A 515 -122.61 82.67 2.48
C ALA A 515 -123.89 82.93 3.32
N GLU A 516 -123.75 82.99 4.65
CA GLU A 516 -124.82 83.35 5.59
C GLU A 516 -125.31 84.80 5.36
N GLN A 517 -124.40 85.76 5.26
CA GLN A 517 -124.73 87.15 4.87
C GLN A 517 -125.37 87.23 3.47
N MET A 518 -124.93 86.40 2.51
CA MET A 518 -125.60 86.32 1.20
C MET A 518 -127.03 85.77 1.30
N ALA A 519 -127.30 84.87 2.24
CA ALA A 519 -128.63 84.34 2.50
C ALA A 519 -129.54 85.40 3.15
N GLU A 520 -129.03 86.19 4.09
CA GLU A 520 -129.73 87.37 4.63
C GLU A 520 -130.01 88.43 3.54
N ILE A 521 -129.04 88.73 2.68
CA ILE A 521 -129.25 89.65 1.55
C ILE A 521 -130.33 89.12 0.59
N LYS A 522 -130.43 87.79 0.39
CA LYS A 522 -131.52 87.19 -0.39
C LYS A 522 -132.88 87.30 0.31
N SER A 523 -132.95 87.12 1.63
CA SER A 523 -134.22 87.27 2.38
C SER A 523 -134.70 88.73 2.42
N LEU A 524 -133.78 89.69 2.59
CA LEU A 524 -134.07 91.12 2.51
C LEU A 524 -134.53 91.54 1.11
N LYS A 525 -133.95 90.97 0.04
CA LYS A 525 -134.45 91.18 -1.33
C LYS A 525 -135.88 90.67 -1.52
N ALA A 526 -136.22 89.50 -0.97
CA ALA A 526 -137.58 88.96 -1.02
C ALA A 526 -138.59 89.81 -0.21
N LEU A 527 -138.15 90.44 0.89
CA LEU A 527 -138.95 91.42 1.64
C LEU A 527 -139.24 92.67 0.80
N ILE A 528 -138.23 93.18 0.08
CA ILE A 528 -138.37 94.32 -0.84
C ILE A 528 -139.34 94.00 -1.99
N GLU A 529 -139.29 92.79 -2.57
CA GLU A 529 -140.26 92.38 -3.60
C GLU A 529 -141.71 92.34 -3.10
N LYS A 530 -141.94 91.99 -1.82
CA LYS A 530 -143.27 92.09 -1.20
C LYS A 530 -143.75 93.54 -1.09
N LEU A 531 -142.90 94.43 -0.55
CA LEU A 531 -143.23 95.86 -0.42
C LEU A 531 -143.43 96.54 -1.79
N LEU A 532 -142.74 96.10 -2.84
CA LEU A 532 -142.95 96.56 -4.20
C LEU A 532 -144.29 96.09 -4.81
N LYS A 533 -144.79 94.91 -4.43
CA LYS A 533 -146.15 94.47 -4.81
C LYS A 533 -147.24 95.30 -4.12
N GLU A 534 -147.12 95.54 -2.82
CA GLU A 534 -148.07 96.38 -2.07
C GLU A 534 -148.07 97.83 -2.58
N LYS A 535 -146.91 98.36 -3.00
CA LYS A 535 -146.82 99.66 -3.70
C LYS A 535 -147.58 99.66 -5.04
N LEU A 536 -147.51 98.58 -5.81
CA LEU A 536 -148.12 98.48 -7.15
C LEU A 536 -149.66 98.55 -7.08
N GLU A 537 -150.26 98.01 -6.03
CA GLU A 537 -151.72 98.00 -5.83
C GLU A 537 -152.26 99.38 -5.43
N LEU A 538 -151.49 100.19 -4.70
CA LEU A 538 -151.85 101.58 -4.35
C LEU A 538 -151.56 102.60 -5.47
N GLN A 539 -150.80 102.23 -6.51
CA GLN A 539 -150.41 103.14 -7.60
C GLN A 539 -151.36 103.08 -8.83
N ASN A 540 -152.42 102.27 -8.77
CA ASN A 540 -153.38 102.06 -9.89
C ASN A 540 -154.64 102.97 -9.86
N LEU A 541 -154.65 104.05 -9.07
CA LEU A 541 -155.79 105.00 -8.97
C LEU A 541 -155.46 106.48 -9.29
N ALA A 542 -154.35 106.74 -9.97
CA ALA A 542 -154.03 108.05 -10.58
C ALA A 542 -153.11 107.87 -11.81
N SER A 543 -153.65 107.54 -12.98
CA SER A 543 -154.27 108.44 -13.97
C SER A 543 -153.29 109.31 -14.79
N ILE A 544 -153.24 109.01 -16.09
CA ILE A 544 -153.14 109.96 -17.23
C ILE A 544 -152.04 111.04 -17.13
N TYR A 545 -150.86 110.80 -17.72
CA TYR A 545 -150.26 111.61 -18.82
C TYR A 545 -148.83 111.15 -19.16
N THR A 546 -148.61 110.69 -20.42
CA THR A 546 -147.34 110.73 -21.20
C THR A 546 -146.03 110.11 -20.62
N ARG A 547 -145.04 109.65 -21.41
CA ARG A 547 -144.92 109.22 -22.81
C ARG A 547 -143.50 108.62 -23.02
N GLU A 548 -143.41 107.53 -23.79
CA GLU A 548 -142.23 106.99 -24.54
C GLU A 548 -140.80 107.24 -24.01
N CYS A 549 -140.04 106.15 -23.75
CA CYS A 549 -139.03 105.66 -24.71
C CYS A 549 -138.40 104.32 -24.27
N ASN A 550 -138.20 103.45 -25.25
CA ASN A 550 -137.39 102.21 -25.20
C ASN A 550 -135.95 102.56 -25.70
N ASP A 551 -134.94 101.69 -25.90
CA ASP A 551 -134.64 100.27 -25.59
C ASP A 551 -133.12 100.03 -25.84
N GLU A 552 -132.63 98.80 -25.61
CA GLU A 552 -131.50 98.16 -26.36
C GLU A 552 -130.05 98.76 -26.26
N SER A 553 -128.93 98.07 -26.57
CA SER A 553 -128.59 96.62 -26.73
C SER A 553 -127.05 96.48 -26.86
N PHE A 554 -126.47 95.30 -26.53
CA PHE A 554 -125.63 94.46 -27.42
C PHE A 554 -124.60 93.56 -26.68
N ARG A 555 -124.05 92.57 -27.39
CA ARG A 555 -123.54 91.28 -26.87
C ARG A 555 -122.28 90.80 -27.63
N GLY A 556 -121.36 90.11 -26.94
CA GLY A 556 -120.47 89.11 -27.58
C GLY A 556 -118.99 89.18 -27.18
N LEU A 557 -118.54 88.28 -26.28
CA LEU A 557 -117.12 88.18 -25.90
C LEU A 557 -116.72 86.78 -25.37
N ALA A 558 -117.15 85.70 -26.04
CA ALA A 558 -116.97 84.32 -25.54
C ALA A 558 -115.92 83.47 -26.30
N GLU A 559 -115.60 83.79 -27.56
CA GLU A 559 -114.89 82.85 -28.45
C GLU A 559 -113.36 83.07 -28.55
N ILE A 560 -112.80 84.05 -27.83
CA ILE A 560 -111.37 84.42 -27.93
C ILE A 560 -110.48 83.75 -26.85
N LYS A 561 -111.05 83.21 -25.76
CA LYS A 561 -110.26 82.65 -24.64
C LYS A 561 -109.87 81.17 -24.77
N GLU A 562 -110.42 80.45 -25.76
CA GLU A 562 -110.17 79.01 -25.92
C GLU A 562 -108.88 78.73 -26.70
N SER A 563 -108.58 79.53 -27.73
CA SER A 563 -107.38 79.41 -28.56
C SER A 563 -106.09 79.78 -27.84
N GLN A 564 -106.16 80.65 -26.82
CA GLN A 564 -105.00 81.11 -26.05
C GLN A 564 -104.37 80.00 -25.18
N ARG A 565 -105.17 79.06 -24.65
CA ARG A 565 -104.66 78.00 -23.76
C ARG A 565 -103.86 76.92 -24.50
N LYS A 566 -104.21 76.61 -25.76
CA LYS A 566 -103.47 75.62 -26.57
C LYS A 566 -102.08 76.09 -26.99
N ALA A 567 -101.87 77.40 -27.15
CA ALA A 567 -100.57 77.97 -27.51
C ALA A 567 -99.58 78.00 -26.34
N GLN A 568 -100.05 78.08 -25.08
CA GLN A 568 -99.18 78.15 -23.91
C GLN A 568 -98.59 76.80 -23.50
N ALA A 569 -99.34 75.70 -23.64
CA ALA A 569 -98.84 74.35 -23.30
C ALA A 569 -97.66 73.92 -24.18
N GLN A 570 -97.71 74.20 -25.50
CA GLN A 570 -96.63 73.86 -26.43
C GLN A 570 -95.36 74.71 -26.23
N ALA A 571 -95.46 75.84 -25.51
CA ALA A 571 -94.32 76.69 -25.18
C ALA A 571 -93.58 76.23 -23.90
N GLU A 572 -94.27 75.65 -22.92
CA GLU A 572 -93.60 75.05 -21.74
C GLU A 572 -92.86 73.76 -22.08
N GLU A 573 -93.40 72.93 -22.98
CA GLU A 573 -92.79 71.66 -23.39
C GLU A 573 -91.45 71.89 -24.13
N LEU A 574 -91.37 72.94 -24.96
CA LEU A 574 -90.11 73.40 -25.58
C LEU A 574 -89.15 74.08 -24.59
N LYS A 575 -89.66 74.71 -23.53
CA LYS A 575 -88.85 75.35 -22.49
C LYS A 575 -88.08 74.32 -21.66
N ASN A 576 -88.76 73.27 -21.21
CA ASN A 576 -88.15 72.17 -20.44
C ASN A 576 -87.13 71.36 -21.28
N ALA A 577 -87.26 71.34 -22.61
CA ALA A 577 -86.29 70.73 -23.52
C ALA A 577 -85.04 71.59 -23.80
N LEU A 578 -85.07 72.87 -23.42
CA LEU A 578 -84.01 73.87 -23.62
C LEU A 578 -83.44 74.41 -22.29
N ASP A 579 -83.75 73.78 -21.15
CA ASP A 579 -83.25 74.21 -19.85
C ASP A 579 -81.72 74.12 -19.76
N GLU A 580 -81.09 75.30 -19.72
CA GLU A 580 -79.65 75.53 -19.76
C GLU A 580 -78.90 74.76 -18.65
N HIS A 581 -79.53 74.62 -17.48
CA HIS A 581 -79.03 73.86 -16.33
C HIS A 581 -78.89 72.34 -16.61
N PHE A 582 -79.76 71.74 -17.44
CA PHE A 582 -79.67 70.31 -17.75
C PHE A 582 -78.53 70.02 -18.75
N LEU A 583 -78.29 70.95 -19.68
CA LEU A 583 -77.12 70.93 -20.55
C LEU A 583 -75.83 71.13 -19.74
N GLU A 584 -75.81 72.10 -18.81
CA GLU A 584 -74.65 72.35 -17.95
C GLU A 584 -74.29 71.15 -17.07
N LEU A 585 -75.28 70.44 -16.51
CA LEU A 585 -75.06 69.20 -15.75
C LEU A 585 -74.46 68.09 -16.63
N ARG A 586 -74.94 67.94 -17.88
CA ARG A 586 -74.38 66.96 -18.83
C ARG A 586 -72.95 67.31 -19.25
N VAL A 587 -72.63 68.59 -19.39
CA VAL A 587 -71.27 69.06 -19.68
C VAL A 587 -70.35 68.86 -18.47
N LYS A 588 -70.82 69.11 -17.24
CA LYS A 588 -70.02 68.81 -16.02
C LYS A 588 -69.73 67.32 -15.89
N ALA A 589 -70.73 66.45 -16.06
CA ALA A 589 -70.53 65.00 -16.06
C ALA A 589 -69.59 64.52 -17.19
N ALA A 590 -69.66 65.14 -18.38
CA ALA A 590 -68.72 64.86 -19.47
C ALA A 590 -67.29 65.30 -19.12
N ASN A 591 -67.11 66.50 -18.57
CA ASN A 591 -65.80 67.01 -18.16
C ASN A 591 -65.21 66.20 -16.99
N GLU A 592 -66.01 65.78 -16.01
CA GLU A 592 -65.59 64.94 -14.87
C GLU A 592 -65.14 63.55 -15.33
N THR A 593 -65.85 62.95 -16.31
CA THR A 593 -65.44 61.68 -16.92
C THR A 593 -64.23 61.82 -17.85
N GLU A 594 -64.08 62.97 -18.52
CA GLU A 594 -62.88 63.29 -19.30
C GLU A 594 -61.65 63.47 -18.39
N THR A 595 -61.74 64.24 -17.31
CA THR A 595 -60.63 64.42 -16.36
C THR A 595 -60.21 63.10 -15.71
N ALA A 596 -61.17 62.26 -15.30
CA ALA A 596 -60.87 60.93 -14.77
C ALA A 596 -60.20 60.01 -15.82
N CYS A 597 -60.50 60.20 -17.11
CA CYS A 597 -59.84 59.49 -18.21
C CYS A 597 -58.42 60.04 -18.46
N GLN A 598 -58.22 61.36 -18.41
CA GLN A 598 -56.92 62.02 -18.54
C GLN A 598 -55.97 61.66 -17.39
N GLU A 599 -56.46 61.55 -16.15
CA GLU A 599 -55.68 61.09 -14.99
C GLU A 599 -55.20 59.65 -15.17
N ARG A 600 -56.09 58.72 -15.58
CA ARG A 600 -55.68 57.34 -15.91
C ARG A 600 -54.68 57.29 -17.05
N LEU A 601 -54.86 58.12 -18.08
CA LEU A 601 -53.88 58.22 -19.17
C LEU A 601 -52.52 58.74 -18.67
N ALA A 602 -52.49 59.59 -17.63
CA ALA A 602 -51.26 60.09 -17.03
C ALA A 602 -50.56 59.04 -16.16
N THR A 603 -51.31 58.24 -15.38
CA THR A 603 -50.73 57.13 -14.58
C THR A 603 -50.13 56.06 -15.48
N GLU A 604 -50.87 55.60 -16.50
CA GLU A 604 -50.39 54.61 -17.48
C GLU A 604 -49.15 55.10 -18.24
N LYS A 605 -49.09 56.41 -18.57
CA LYS A 605 -47.89 57.01 -19.19
C LYS A 605 -46.68 57.06 -18.25
N ALA A 606 -46.90 57.24 -16.95
CA ALA A 606 -45.83 57.21 -15.95
C ALA A 606 -45.28 55.78 -15.78
N GLU A 607 -46.17 54.78 -15.68
CA GLU A 607 -45.80 53.36 -15.60
C GLU A 607 -45.04 52.89 -16.85
N ILE A 608 -45.49 53.28 -18.05
CA ILE A 608 -44.75 53.02 -19.31
C ILE A 608 -43.36 53.68 -19.31
N ALA A 609 -43.20 54.85 -18.68
CA ALA A 609 -41.89 55.51 -18.58
C ALA A 609 -40.98 54.78 -17.58
N GLU A 610 -41.51 54.34 -16.44
CA GLU A 610 -40.78 53.56 -15.45
C GLU A 610 -40.32 52.20 -16.01
N LEU A 611 -41.23 51.45 -16.65
CA LEU A 611 -40.91 50.17 -17.29
C LEU A 611 -39.84 50.31 -18.38
N ARG A 612 -39.81 51.42 -19.12
CA ARG A 612 -38.71 51.73 -20.06
C ARG A 612 -37.38 51.93 -19.35
N THR A 613 -37.35 52.69 -18.24
CA THR A 613 -36.10 52.89 -17.50
C THR A 613 -35.60 51.58 -16.86
N GLN A 614 -36.49 50.71 -16.39
CA GLN A 614 -36.12 49.38 -15.89
C GLN A 614 -35.58 48.48 -17.01
N LEU A 615 -36.20 48.52 -18.21
CA LEU A 615 -35.69 47.82 -19.39
C LEU A 615 -34.29 48.32 -19.79
N ASP A 616 -34.08 49.64 -19.87
CA ASP A 616 -32.78 50.24 -20.20
C ASP A 616 -31.69 49.85 -19.18
N ILE A 617 -32.04 49.62 -17.91
CA ILE A 617 -31.12 49.13 -16.87
C ILE A 617 -30.81 47.65 -17.11
N SER A 618 -31.84 46.82 -17.28
CA SER A 618 -31.70 45.39 -17.55
C SER A 618 -30.87 45.10 -18.82
N GLU A 619 -31.09 45.86 -19.90
CA GLU A 619 -30.31 45.72 -21.14
C GLU A 619 -28.82 46.06 -20.92
N ARG A 620 -28.50 47.05 -20.08
CA ARG A 620 -27.11 47.37 -19.71
C ARG A 620 -26.48 46.28 -18.85
N GLU A 621 -27.17 45.78 -17.84
CA GLU A 621 -26.69 44.66 -17.01
C GLU A 621 -26.44 43.39 -17.86
N VAL A 622 -27.32 43.08 -18.81
CA VAL A 622 -27.14 41.97 -19.76
C VAL A 622 -25.93 42.18 -20.66
N LEU A 623 -25.63 43.41 -21.09
CA LEU A 623 -24.42 43.72 -21.86
C LEU A 623 -23.16 43.58 -21.01
N GLU A 624 -23.14 44.09 -19.78
CA GLU A 624 -22.01 43.96 -18.84
C GLU A 624 -21.73 42.50 -18.51
N LEU A 625 -22.75 41.70 -18.20
CA LEU A 625 -22.62 40.25 -17.97
C LEU A 625 -22.09 39.52 -19.21
N LYS A 626 -22.53 39.91 -20.42
CA LYS A 626 -22.06 39.33 -21.68
C LYS A 626 -20.61 39.68 -22.01
N GLU A 627 -20.14 40.86 -21.62
CA GLU A 627 -18.72 41.22 -21.70
C GLU A 627 -17.89 40.49 -20.64
N GLY A 628 -18.40 40.36 -19.41
CA GLY A 628 -17.78 39.55 -18.36
C GLY A 628 -17.61 38.08 -18.76
N ILE A 629 -18.62 37.47 -19.39
CA ILE A 629 -18.53 36.10 -19.94
C ILE A 629 -17.41 36.01 -20.98
N LYS A 630 -17.35 36.93 -21.95
CA LYS A 630 -16.27 36.93 -22.98
C LYS A 630 -14.87 37.06 -22.38
N VAL A 631 -14.70 37.87 -21.34
CA VAL A 631 -13.42 37.99 -20.64
C VAL A 631 -13.06 36.65 -19.96
N LYS A 632 -14.03 35.95 -19.36
CA LYS A 632 -13.80 34.61 -18.79
C LYS A 632 -13.57 33.52 -19.82
N GLU A 633 -14.20 33.61 -20.99
CA GLU A 633 -13.89 32.74 -22.14
C GLU A 633 -12.43 32.94 -22.60
N GLN A 634 -11.97 34.18 -22.73
CA GLN A 634 -10.57 34.50 -23.09
C GLN A 634 -9.56 34.07 -22.01
N GLU A 635 -9.88 34.24 -20.72
CA GLU A 635 -9.06 33.70 -19.63
C GLU A 635 -8.97 32.17 -19.69
N ALA A 636 -10.07 31.48 -19.99
CA ALA A 636 -10.09 30.02 -20.13
C ALA A 636 -9.30 29.53 -21.35
N GLU A 637 -9.42 30.20 -22.51
CA GLU A 637 -8.61 29.93 -23.70
C GLU A 637 -7.10 30.11 -23.42
N ALA A 638 -6.72 31.15 -22.67
CA ALA A 638 -5.34 31.37 -22.26
C ALA A 638 -4.82 30.27 -21.32
N LEU A 639 -5.62 29.84 -20.35
CA LEU A 639 -5.27 28.72 -19.44
C LEU A 639 -5.14 27.38 -20.18
N ILE A 640 -5.99 27.13 -21.19
CA ILE A 640 -5.87 25.94 -22.05
C ILE A 640 -4.55 25.99 -22.83
N ALA A 641 -4.20 27.12 -23.43
CA ALA A 641 -2.92 27.29 -24.13
C ALA A 641 -1.71 27.09 -23.19
N GLU A 642 -1.76 27.61 -21.95
CA GLU A 642 -0.74 27.33 -20.94
C GLU A 642 -0.64 25.82 -20.63
N MET A 643 -1.77 25.14 -20.42
CA MET A 643 -1.80 23.69 -20.20
C MET A 643 -1.23 22.89 -21.38
N GLU A 644 -1.52 23.28 -22.63
CA GLU A 644 -0.95 22.66 -23.82
C GLU A 644 0.58 22.84 -23.88
N THR A 645 1.10 24.05 -23.59
CA THR A 645 2.55 24.27 -23.58
C THR A 645 3.27 23.50 -22.48
N VAL A 646 2.67 23.37 -21.29
CA VAL A 646 3.21 22.55 -20.19
C VAL A 646 3.13 21.06 -20.53
N GLY A 647 2.06 20.61 -21.19
CA GLY A 647 1.91 19.26 -21.70
C GLY A 647 3.03 18.89 -22.68
N GLN A 648 3.28 19.73 -23.69
CA GLN A 648 4.35 19.49 -24.67
C GLN A 648 5.74 19.43 -24.01
N ALA A 649 6.03 20.33 -23.05
CA ALA A 649 7.29 20.30 -22.31
C ALA A 649 7.47 19.02 -21.47
N TYR A 650 6.38 18.43 -20.98
CA TYR A 650 6.40 17.15 -20.28
C TYR A 650 6.62 15.97 -21.24
N GLU A 651 5.98 15.97 -22.42
CA GLU A 651 6.20 14.96 -23.46
C GLU A 651 7.65 14.95 -23.98
N ASP A 652 8.23 16.14 -24.18
CA ASP A 652 9.64 16.30 -24.57
C ASP A 652 10.59 15.73 -23.50
N LEU A 653 10.32 16.03 -22.22
CA LEU A 653 11.09 15.51 -21.08
C LEU A 653 10.93 13.99 -20.94
N GLN A 654 9.73 13.45 -21.16
CA GLN A 654 9.47 12.01 -21.16
C GLN A 654 10.24 11.31 -22.29
N THR A 655 10.27 11.90 -23.48
CA THR A 655 11.03 11.42 -24.64
C THR A 655 12.54 11.44 -24.35
N GLN A 656 13.04 12.51 -23.73
CA GLN A 656 14.44 12.60 -23.31
C GLN A 656 14.81 11.53 -22.27
N ASN A 657 13.93 11.27 -21.29
CA ASN A 657 14.13 10.22 -20.29
C ASN A 657 14.13 8.81 -20.90
N GLN A 658 13.24 8.53 -21.86
CA GLN A 658 13.24 7.26 -22.60
C GLN A 658 14.56 7.06 -23.37
N HIS A 659 15.05 8.10 -24.05
CA HIS A 659 16.33 8.05 -24.75
C HIS A 659 17.52 7.83 -23.79
N LEU A 660 17.52 8.46 -22.60
CA LEU A 660 18.55 8.22 -21.57
C LEU A 660 18.50 6.79 -21.02
N LEU A 661 17.32 6.24 -20.76
CA LEU A 661 17.15 4.84 -20.35
C LEU A 661 17.69 3.87 -21.41
N GLN A 662 17.43 4.15 -22.69
CA GLN A 662 17.96 3.36 -23.78
C GLN A 662 19.49 3.45 -23.90
N GLN A 663 20.09 4.63 -23.72
CA GLN A 663 21.56 4.78 -23.66
C GLN A 663 22.18 4.01 -22.49
N VAL A 664 21.52 3.94 -21.33
CA VAL A 664 21.98 3.13 -20.19
C VAL A 664 21.91 1.64 -20.54
N ALA A 665 20.79 1.17 -21.10
CA ALA A 665 20.63 -0.23 -21.52
C ALA A 665 21.66 -0.65 -22.58
N GLU A 666 21.93 0.19 -23.58
CA GLU A 666 22.99 -0.04 -24.58
C GLU A 666 24.38 -0.12 -23.93
N ARG A 667 24.69 0.79 -22.99
CA ARG A 667 25.95 0.73 -22.24
C ARG A 667 26.09 -0.53 -21.40
N ASP A 668 25.02 -1.00 -20.79
CA ASP A 668 25.04 -2.23 -20.00
C ASP A 668 25.19 -3.47 -20.88
N ASP A 669 24.58 -3.51 -22.06
CA ASP A 669 24.84 -4.56 -23.07
C ASP A 669 26.32 -4.55 -23.56
N TYR A 670 26.92 -3.38 -23.78
CA TYR A 670 28.37 -3.27 -24.04
C TYR A 670 29.22 -3.77 -22.87
N ASN A 671 28.86 -3.43 -21.63
CA ASN A 671 29.55 -3.90 -20.42
C ASN A 671 29.47 -5.43 -20.27
N ILE A 672 28.30 -6.02 -20.54
CA ILE A 672 28.09 -7.48 -20.53
C ILE A 672 28.94 -8.16 -21.62
N LYS A 673 28.94 -7.62 -22.85
CA LYS A 673 29.79 -8.14 -23.94
C LYS A 673 31.28 -8.06 -23.62
N LEU A 674 31.74 -6.96 -23.02
CA LEU A 674 33.11 -6.82 -22.52
C LEU A 674 33.45 -7.88 -21.47
N LYS A 675 32.55 -8.12 -20.49
CA LYS A 675 32.74 -9.15 -19.47
C LYS A 675 32.86 -10.55 -20.08
N LEU A 676 32.00 -10.90 -21.02
CA LEU A 676 32.06 -12.18 -21.74
C LEU A 676 33.33 -12.32 -22.59
N LEU A 677 33.83 -11.24 -23.19
CA LEU A 677 35.12 -11.24 -23.88
C LEU A 677 36.29 -11.50 -22.92
N PHE A 678 36.32 -10.85 -21.75
CA PHE A 678 37.34 -11.12 -20.73
C PHE A 678 37.27 -12.56 -20.18
N GLU A 679 36.07 -13.09 -19.94
CA GLU A 679 35.88 -14.48 -19.49
C GLU A 679 36.33 -15.49 -20.56
N THR A 680 36.02 -15.25 -21.84
CA THR A 680 36.46 -16.14 -22.95
C THR A 680 37.96 -16.05 -23.22
N GLU A 681 38.59 -14.88 -23.10
CA GLU A 681 40.05 -14.73 -23.20
C GLU A 681 40.78 -15.38 -22.00
N SER A 682 40.20 -15.31 -20.80
CA SER A 682 40.68 -16.04 -19.61
C SER A 682 40.59 -17.57 -19.81
N LEU A 683 39.48 -18.08 -20.35
CA LEU A 683 39.32 -19.51 -20.66
C LEU A 683 40.28 -19.96 -21.76
N PHE A 684 40.49 -19.14 -22.80
CA PHE A 684 41.43 -19.45 -23.88
C PHE A 684 42.88 -19.49 -23.40
N THR A 685 43.29 -18.55 -22.54
CA THR A 685 44.64 -18.56 -21.94
C THR A 685 44.85 -19.76 -21.01
N LEU A 686 43.88 -20.11 -20.16
CA LEU A 686 43.88 -21.34 -19.37
C LEU A 686 44.05 -22.60 -20.25
N GLY A 687 43.26 -22.73 -21.31
CA GLY A 687 43.37 -23.85 -22.25
C GLY A 687 44.73 -23.90 -22.97
N CYS A 688 45.32 -22.75 -23.31
CA CYS A 688 46.66 -22.68 -23.88
C CYS A 688 47.74 -23.17 -22.90
N TYR A 689 47.67 -22.76 -21.63
CA TYR A 689 48.56 -23.24 -20.58
C TYR A 689 48.44 -24.76 -20.37
N GLU A 690 47.21 -25.29 -20.39
CA GLU A 690 46.95 -26.72 -20.21
C GLU A 690 47.47 -27.55 -21.40
N VAL A 691 47.30 -27.08 -22.63
CA VAL A 691 47.89 -27.69 -23.85
C VAL A 691 49.41 -27.64 -23.80
N GLU A 692 50.02 -26.52 -23.40
CA GLU A 692 51.48 -26.41 -23.33
C GLU A 692 52.07 -27.26 -22.20
N SER A 693 51.39 -27.36 -21.06
CA SER A 693 51.73 -28.26 -19.95
C SER A 693 51.69 -29.72 -20.41
N ASN A 694 50.61 -30.14 -21.06
CA ASN A 694 50.50 -31.48 -21.66
C ASN A 694 51.59 -31.76 -22.70
N ARG A 695 51.99 -30.75 -23.48
CA ARG A 695 53.08 -30.85 -24.48
C ARG A 695 54.45 -31.01 -23.81
N LYS A 696 54.69 -30.31 -22.70
CA LYS A 696 55.90 -30.47 -21.85
C LYS A 696 55.92 -31.84 -21.18
N CYS A 697 54.80 -32.35 -20.69
CA CYS A 697 54.67 -33.71 -20.13
C CYS A 697 54.95 -34.79 -21.19
N ARG A 698 54.35 -34.71 -22.39
CA ARG A 698 54.67 -35.65 -23.49
C ARG A 698 56.14 -35.62 -23.91
N LYS A 699 56.80 -34.45 -23.88
CA LYS A 699 58.25 -34.30 -24.12
C LYS A 699 59.16 -34.82 -23.00
N ARG A 700 58.62 -35.24 -21.85
CA ARG A 700 59.38 -35.94 -20.78
C ARG A 700 59.18 -37.46 -20.80
N ILE A 701 58.29 -37.97 -21.64
CA ILE A 701 57.93 -39.40 -21.75
C ILE A 701 58.54 -40.03 -23.02
N LEU A 702 59.10 -39.19 -23.91
CA LEU A 702 59.99 -39.52 -25.03
C LEU A 702 61.43 -39.12 -24.65
#